data_AF-A0AAV6UWA8-F1
#
_entry.id   AF-A0AAV6UWA8-F1
#
_cell.length_a   1.000
_cell.length_b   1.000
_cell.length_c   1.000
_cell.angle_alpha   90.00
_cell.angle_beta   90.00
_cell.angle_gamma   90.00
#
_symmetry.space_group_name_H-M   'P 1'
#
loop_
_entity.id
_entity.type
_entity.pdbx_description
1 polymer ?
#
loop_
_entity_poly.entity_id
_entity_poly.type
_entity_poly.pdbx_seq_one_letter_code
_entity_poly.pdbx_strand_id
1 'polypeptide(L)'
;MWNQNNEQLSYNSVSILYNLPDQDDVWQLRKRPEEDTLEMQRRPPASEDDISSLDSWTQTVLTSRSSLASSMASIDSNATGVSSVTGTDSPNVKKKKISLKPALKLNLDEVTWTTTKQKKRRHKYKKNIQASSAKMRAVMKQSKDPQFRFRMILLTLFGLILTIVAFTWHMYQQQLLQIAIGDKIKFHEARRVLHLLREDGIELVEAVLGNGIPSDLNPHQCDIYSSTKSSKICEEWKYRARLHLNFTHSANVSCYNVHWQSLAMNTVLRDCISLKNANWYGMGLQRGLQWPLRVTPGDSSHPLVTGDGVEEMFGGVIDRYWLSSDAVAVHADPDIPLFVSINEGYLCLESRSDQDFPYQISYPIHLKYTICTGKDMRSLHKDMMLTYRSILTDTSSKVFLMSPVWVASPRENLSQDSIQDFANRIMEHTSKLPGFMLLDSRWQKEEGSLDFNRDNFPNPREILKIMRHKGFRVLLTIHPFVCLPSSIFEQAYVGGHLVSDKWKNVPLLTKWSGKICSLLDFTNNVTSTWFLERLLKLKQRYDIDGFVFTGGQTTYLPRYYSYYKSSVNPDLFLSQYLSFAGRLNSILGTEVGFLTQNFPGFIRLTPRTVSWDSLTGLGSVIPEILNLGILGYPLVNPGSVGGDGRGEVPSQELYLRWMELVTFLPIVQFTISPGDYDKMVVDTLYELLAIREDLVLPIYKTALEQFPETAAPLVRPLWWIAPNDVHAQKCDSQFLVGQQVMVAPVLEEGRRTRDIYLPAGWWRDHLLGGDLNQTREADCGTLPSHIMELENSTIKPNVSEQLATDIARRLYGLEVLNIKRMVSFDDQNFYIQVSKEHQNPHISQVSEGGYNLKVTNVNRSAVVDHFDSMHATMVHLHEKGLTVPVPVKTVEGRTWHMEKVPLLNEEANLDEDKKCGIHLLVYIPGIPVSKVPYTSDLLYQWGQLLAKFHNAVADFHHPALVTKQFLWNFEHIPELRKYMDGLDEEKEKLVTRVLDRYPEEVMKNKGKLPKGFIHGDFNENNVLVVQDKDGAYQVDGILDLEDVHMGNYVWDLGVMLAYTMLDCNTMDPLDGVGHALAGYLSLRQLSMLEMSLVKICIQCRLCQSLVLCAYSYKTDPKNSYLLSSSKTGWNRLEHISNTPNEDLHRRWKEIQKQRNVIVSE
;
A
#
# COMPACT_ATOMS: atom_id res chain seq x y z
N MET A 1 28.76 -23.34 13.86
CA MET A 1 28.97 -23.26 15.32
C MET A 1 29.52 -21.89 15.63
N TRP A 2 28.62 -20.98 15.99
CA TRP A 2 28.99 -19.72 16.64
C TRP A 2 29.43 -20.03 18.06
N ASN A 3 30.40 -19.29 18.55
CA ASN A 3 30.50 -19.06 19.98
C ASN A 3 30.58 -17.56 20.23
N GLN A 4 29.67 -17.14 21.11
CA GLN A 4 29.44 -15.78 21.59
C GLN A 4 30.63 -15.30 22.42
N ASN A 5 30.83 -13.98 22.49
CA ASN A 5 30.99 -13.29 23.76
C ASN A 5 30.67 -11.80 23.63
N ASN A 6 29.65 -11.40 24.39
CA ASN A 6 29.32 -10.03 24.78
C ASN A 6 30.40 -9.49 25.72
N GLU A 7 30.91 -8.29 25.49
CA GLU A 7 31.19 -7.34 26.57
C GLU A 7 30.85 -5.91 26.12
N GLN A 8 29.97 -5.27 26.89
CA GLN A 8 29.75 -3.82 26.88
C GLN A 8 31.01 -3.13 27.41
N LEU A 9 31.54 -2.12 26.71
CA LEU A 9 32.42 -1.12 27.33
C LEU A 9 32.18 0.27 26.72
N SER A 10 32.12 1.23 27.63
CA SER A 10 31.63 2.60 27.53
C SER A 10 32.50 3.55 26.72
N TYR A 11 31.86 4.61 26.19
CA TYR A 11 32.48 5.87 25.79
C TYR A 11 33.31 6.48 26.93
N ASN A 12 34.63 6.54 26.79
CA ASN A 12 35.45 7.75 26.92
C ASN A 12 36.95 7.46 26.87
N SER A 13 37.68 8.37 26.22
CA SER A 13 39.14 8.54 26.21
C SER A 13 39.98 7.46 25.51
N VAL A 14 40.76 7.88 24.50
CA VAL A 14 42.23 7.89 24.52
C VAL A 14 42.67 8.53 23.19
N SER A 15 43.00 9.82 23.28
CA SER A 15 43.98 10.49 22.43
C SER A 15 45.38 9.98 22.79
N ILE A 16 46.28 9.95 21.81
CA ILE A 16 47.76 9.74 21.86
C ILE A 16 48.20 8.40 21.27
N LEU A 17 49.25 8.46 20.42
CA LEU A 17 49.93 7.45 19.58
C LEU A 17 49.46 7.52 18.11
N TYR A 18 50.21 8.04 17.14
CA TYR A 18 51.64 7.85 16.87
C TYR A 18 52.28 9.06 16.16
N ASN A 19 53.54 9.33 16.53
CA ASN A 19 54.46 10.27 15.89
C ASN A 19 54.84 9.81 14.48
N LEU A 20 54.80 10.73 13.52
CA LEU A 20 55.54 10.68 12.26
C LEU A 20 57.03 11.01 12.53
N PRO A 21 57.99 10.38 11.83
CA PRO A 21 59.28 11.01 11.55
C PRO A 21 59.21 11.76 10.22
N ASP A 22 59.78 12.97 10.22
CA ASP A 22 60.06 13.78 9.05
C ASP A 22 61.45 13.45 8.46
N GLN A 23 61.67 13.99 7.27
CA GLN A 23 62.67 13.74 6.24
C GLN A 23 64.17 13.62 6.63
N ASP A 24 64.91 13.03 5.68
CA ASP A 24 66.39 12.94 5.53
C ASP A 24 67.10 11.71 6.12
N ASP A 25 67.04 10.56 5.43
CA ASP A 25 68.20 9.67 5.18
C ASP A 25 67.79 8.35 4.47
N VAL A 26 67.42 8.41 3.18
CA VAL A 26 67.44 7.21 2.32
C VAL A 26 67.96 7.56 0.93
N TRP A 27 69.16 8.12 0.88
CA TRP A 27 70.03 8.03 -0.29
C TRP A 27 71.31 7.33 0.15
N GLN A 28 71.54 6.13 -0.38
CA GLN A 28 72.86 5.54 -0.74
C GLN A 28 72.72 4.01 -0.76
N LEU A 29 72.62 3.43 -1.96
CA LEU A 29 73.16 2.13 -2.40
C LEU A 29 72.65 1.91 -3.84
N ARG A 30 73.41 2.36 -4.86
CA ARG A 30 74.28 1.54 -5.77
C ARG A 30 73.48 0.47 -6.55
N LYS A 31 73.68 0.21 -7.85
CA LYS A 31 74.55 0.66 -8.95
C LYS A 31 73.99 -0.06 -10.20
N ARG A 32 74.10 0.56 -11.38
CA ARG A 32 73.84 -0.06 -12.70
C ARG A 32 74.77 -1.26 -12.99
N PRO A 33 74.42 -2.06 -14.02
CA PRO A 33 75.29 -2.08 -15.21
C PRO A 33 74.54 -1.68 -16.50
N GLU A 34 75.29 -1.02 -17.39
CA GLU A 34 75.09 -0.84 -18.84
C GLU A 34 75.25 -2.23 -19.52
N GLU A 35 74.64 -2.60 -20.64
CA GLU A 35 74.68 -2.07 -22.02
C GLU A 35 73.59 -2.83 -22.84
N ASP A 36 72.85 -2.13 -23.69
CA ASP A 36 72.75 -2.44 -25.13
C ASP A 36 71.82 -1.42 -25.80
N THR A 37 72.41 -0.59 -26.66
CA THR A 37 71.72 0.41 -27.47
C THR A 37 71.47 -0.17 -28.86
N LEU A 38 70.20 -0.24 -29.24
CA LEU A 38 69.79 -0.35 -30.64
C LEU A 38 68.80 0.79 -30.91
N GLU A 39 69.27 1.75 -31.70
CA GLU A 39 68.47 2.84 -32.25
C GLU A 39 67.23 2.28 -32.99
N MET A 40 66.04 2.66 -32.56
CA MET A 40 64.83 2.55 -33.38
C MET A 40 64.39 3.95 -33.82
N GLN A 41 64.55 4.17 -35.13
CA GLN A 41 64.22 5.38 -35.86
C GLN A 41 62.80 5.89 -35.55
N ARG A 42 62.67 7.21 -35.37
CA ARG A 42 61.39 7.92 -35.39
C ARG A 42 60.71 7.69 -36.75
N ARG A 43 59.53 7.08 -36.75
CA ARG A 43 58.60 7.17 -37.89
C ARG A 43 57.94 8.55 -37.91
N PRO A 44 57.75 9.17 -39.08
CA PRO A 44 57.00 10.42 -39.20
C PRO A 44 55.51 10.17 -38.90
N PRO A 45 54.74 11.23 -38.56
CA PRO A 45 53.30 11.09 -38.35
C PRO A 45 52.63 10.60 -39.63
N ALA A 46 51.70 9.66 -39.49
CA ALA A 46 50.93 9.09 -40.59
C ALA A 46 50.11 10.18 -41.31
N SER A 47 50.07 10.08 -42.64
CA SER A 47 49.31 10.94 -43.55
C SER A 47 47.80 10.69 -43.47
N GLU A 48 47.01 11.69 -43.90
CA GLU A 48 45.53 11.73 -43.87
C GLU A 48 44.82 10.51 -44.50
N ASP A 49 45.52 9.66 -45.25
CA ASP A 49 44.97 8.44 -45.84
C ASP A 49 44.67 7.31 -44.82
N ASP A 50 45.28 7.29 -43.64
CA ASP A 50 44.99 6.28 -42.59
C ASP A 50 43.66 6.55 -41.84
N ILE A 51 43.13 7.78 -41.93
CA ILE A 51 41.83 8.18 -41.35
C ILE A 51 40.66 7.68 -42.20
N SER A 52 40.89 7.39 -43.49
CA SER A 52 39.86 6.90 -44.41
C SER A 52 39.46 5.43 -44.20
N SER A 53 40.23 4.65 -43.42
CA SER A 53 39.93 3.24 -43.12
C SER A 53 38.91 3.05 -41.99
N LEU A 54 38.63 4.10 -41.19
CA LEU A 54 37.56 4.10 -40.19
C LEU A 54 36.17 4.43 -40.78
N ASP A 55 36.11 5.10 -41.94
CA ASP A 55 34.85 5.47 -42.61
C ASP A 55 34.21 4.33 -43.44
N SER A 56 34.96 3.25 -43.67
CA SER A 56 34.46 2.02 -44.31
C SER A 56 33.59 1.18 -43.35
N TRP A 57 33.89 1.24 -42.04
CA TRP A 57 33.13 0.52 -41.01
C TRP A 57 31.80 1.22 -40.68
N THR A 58 31.73 2.55 -40.80
CA THR A 58 30.49 3.30 -40.56
C THR A 58 29.45 3.10 -41.68
N GLN A 59 29.85 2.93 -42.95
CA GLN A 59 28.90 2.68 -44.04
C GLN A 59 28.29 1.27 -44.06
N THR A 60 29.02 0.25 -43.59
CA THR A 60 28.47 -1.13 -43.53
C THR A 60 27.47 -1.29 -42.37
N VAL A 61 27.64 -0.51 -41.29
CA VAL A 61 26.69 -0.46 -40.16
C VAL A 61 25.46 0.40 -40.49
N LEU A 62 25.56 1.40 -41.38
CA LEU A 62 24.41 2.22 -41.82
C LEU A 62 23.55 1.54 -42.90
N THR A 63 24.11 0.67 -43.73
CA THR A 63 23.36 -0.06 -44.78
C THR A 63 22.62 -1.30 -44.25
N SER A 64 23.07 -1.88 -43.13
CA SER A 64 22.30 -2.91 -42.40
C SER A 64 21.26 -2.33 -41.44
N ARG A 65 21.39 -1.05 -41.05
CA ARG A 65 20.41 -0.32 -40.21
C ARG A 65 19.29 0.39 -40.99
N SER A 66 19.38 0.51 -42.32
CA SER A 66 18.34 1.14 -43.16
C SER A 66 17.36 0.16 -43.82
N SER A 67 17.62 -1.15 -43.80
CA SER A 67 16.71 -2.17 -44.35
C SER A 67 15.61 -2.62 -43.38
N LEU A 68 15.70 -2.28 -42.09
CA LEU A 68 14.64 -2.48 -41.09
C LEU A 68 13.79 -1.23 -40.84
N ALA A 69 14.28 -0.04 -41.22
CA ALA A 69 13.52 1.22 -41.11
C ALA A 69 12.66 1.53 -42.35
N SER A 70 12.80 0.78 -43.45
CA SER A 70 12.02 0.96 -44.69
C SER A 70 10.85 -0.01 -44.86
N SER A 71 10.62 -0.93 -43.90
CA SER A 71 9.50 -1.87 -43.90
C SER A 71 8.42 -1.58 -42.85
N MET A 72 8.53 -0.46 -42.11
CA MET A 72 7.50 0.01 -41.15
C MET A 72 7.10 1.47 -41.36
N ALA A 73 7.19 1.98 -42.59
CA ALA A 73 6.69 3.30 -42.99
C ALA A 73 5.77 3.19 -44.21
N SER A 74 4.70 2.41 -44.09
CA SER A 74 3.50 2.55 -44.92
C SER A 74 2.35 1.79 -44.27
N ILE A 75 1.58 2.47 -43.42
CA ILE A 75 0.13 2.28 -43.20
C ILE A 75 -0.31 3.44 -42.29
N ASP A 76 -1.39 4.09 -42.71
CA ASP A 76 -2.17 5.12 -42.04
C ASP A 76 -1.66 6.58 -42.04
N SER A 77 -1.97 7.26 -43.15
CA SER A 77 -2.51 8.62 -43.10
C SER A 77 -3.79 8.67 -43.92
N ASN A 78 -4.94 8.87 -43.25
CA ASN A 78 -6.06 9.71 -43.69
C ASN A 78 -7.29 9.50 -42.82
N ALA A 79 -7.63 10.49 -41.98
CA ALA A 79 -8.98 11.06 -41.92
C ALA A 79 -9.03 12.22 -40.89
N THR A 80 -8.90 13.45 -41.38
CA THR A 80 -9.49 14.65 -40.79
C THR A 80 -10.68 15.10 -41.65
N GLY A 81 -11.73 15.61 -41.01
CA GLY A 81 -12.54 16.70 -41.57
C GLY A 81 -13.81 16.38 -42.38
N VAL A 82 -14.93 16.27 -41.67
CA VAL A 82 -16.23 16.94 -41.91
C VAL A 82 -16.40 17.79 -43.20
N SER A 83 -17.35 17.41 -44.08
CA SER A 83 -18.60 18.16 -44.42
C SER A 83 -19.13 17.98 -45.86
N SER A 84 -20.35 17.42 -45.93
CA SER A 84 -21.52 17.92 -46.68
C SER A 84 -21.67 17.77 -48.23
N VAL A 85 -22.90 17.36 -48.60
CA VAL A 85 -23.73 17.71 -49.79
C VAL A 85 -23.78 16.73 -50.98
N THR A 86 -25.02 16.22 -51.21
CA THR A 86 -25.67 15.68 -52.45
C THR A 86 -25.01 14.49 -53.17
N GLY A 87 -25.67 13.39 -53.59
CA GLY A 87 -27.04 13.16 -54.05
C GLY A 87 -26.97 12.25 -55.30
N THR A 88 -27.90 11.30 -55.47
CA THR A 88 -28.09 10.38 -56.64
C THR A 88 -26.99 9.30 -56.85
N ASP A 89 -27.21 8.03 -57.16
CA ASP A 89 -28.41 7.24 -57.48
C ASP A 89 -28.28 5.78 -56.98
N SER A 90 -29.44 5.17 -56.75
CA SER A 90 -29.69 3.74 -56.46
C SER A 90 -29.43 2.86 -57.73
N PRO A 91 -29.38 1.50 -57.73
CA PRO A 91 -30.28 0.66 -56.90
C PRO A 91 -29.92 -0.81 -56.50
N ASN A 92 -30.78 -1.29 -55.58
CA ASN A 92 -31.21 -2.67 -55.27
C ASN A 92 -30.23 -3.58 -54.49
N VAL A 93 -30.56 -4.07 -53.28
CA VAL A 93 -31.68 -4.99 -52.95
C VAL A 93 -32.27 -4.77 -51.53
N LYS A 94 -33.56 -5.09 -51.39
CA LYS A 94 -34.58 -4.90 -50.32
C LYS A 94 -34.22 -5.46 -48.91
N LYS A 95 -34.31 -4.67 -47.82
CA LYS A 95 -35.42 -4.52 -46.80
C LYS A 95 -35.89 -5.86 -46.16
N LYS A 96 -36.00 -6.09 -44.84
CA LYS A 96 -36.61 -5.24 -43.78
C LYS A 96 -36.41 -5.81 -42.33
N LYS A 97 -36.15 -4.92 -41.37
CA LYS A 97 -36.55 -4.75 -39.94
C LYS A 97 -36.80 -5.96 -39.00
N ILE A 98 -36.16 -5.95 -37.81
CA ILE A 98 -36.76 -6.23 -36.48
C ILE A 98 -36.12 -5.31 -35.40
N SER A 99 -36.91 -4.94 -34.38
CA SER A 99 -36.73 -3.92 -33.34
C SER A 99 -35.96 -4.34 -32.07
N LEU A 100 -35.67 -3.32 -31.23
CA LEU A 100 -34.92 -3.29 -29.98
C LEU A 100 -35.41 -4.17 -28.80
N LYS A 101 -34.40 -4.64 -28.04
CA LYS A 101 -34.27 -4.83 -26.56
C LYS A 101 -35.24 -5.79 -25.84
N PRO A 102 -34.96 -6.21 -24.57
CA PRO A 102 -33.69 -6.24 -23.80
C PRO A 102 -33.46 -7.58 -23.04
N ALA A 103 -32.24 -7.83 -22.55
CA ALA A 103 -31.93 -8.41 -21.21
C ALA A 103 -30.56 -9.11 -21.17
N LEU A 104 -29.73 -8.68 -20.21
CA LEU A 104 -28.55 -9.37 -19.72
C LEU A 104 -28.89 -10.81 -19.29
N LYS A 105 -28.03 -11.76 -19.66
CA LYS A 105 -27.74 -12.94 -18.84
C LYS A 105 -26.34 -13.47 -19.15
N LEU A 106 -25.44 -13.26 -18.19
CA LEU A 106 -24.31 -14.11 -17.80
C LEU A 106 -23.55 -14.85 -18.93
N ASN A 107 -22.43 -14.28 -19.35
CA ASN A 107 -21.36 -15.03 -20.03
C ASN A 107 -20.26 -15.35 -19.00
N LEU A 108 -20.38 -16.54 -18.41
CA LEU A 108 -19.25 -17.35 -17.97
C LEU A 108 -18.67 -18.05 -19.21
N ASP A 109 -17.35 -18.12 -19.25
CA ASP A 109 -16.52 -19.04 -20.04
C ASP A 109 -16.35 -18.79 -21.55
N GLU A 110 -15.27 -18.09 -21.92
CA GLU A 110 -14.56 -18.34 -23.19
C GLU A 110 -13.05 -18.43 -22.99
N VAL A 111 -12.57 -19.62 -22.62
CA VAL A 111 -11.38 -20.23 -23.23
C VAL A 111 -11.66 -21.71 -23.42
N THR A 112 -11.96 -22.14 -24.64
CA THR A 112 -11.52 -23.44 -25.16
C THR A 112 -11.69 -23.48 -26.68
N TRP A 113 -10.66 -23.00 -27.39
CA TRP A 113 -10.38 -23.53 -28.72
C TRP A 113 -9.85 -24.95 -28.57
N THR A 114 -10.74 -25.93 -28.53
CA THR A 114 -10.54 -27.25 -29.13
C THR A 114 -11.91 -27.97 -29.15
N THR A 115 -12.09 -28.88 -30.11
CA THR A 115 -13.00 -30.07 -30.02
C THR A 115 -14.27 -30.18 -30.88
N THR A 116 -14.36 -29.58 -32.06
CA THR A 116 -15.37 -30.04 -33.06
C THR A 116 -15.08 -31.46 -33.57
N LYS A 117 -13.79 -31.87 -33.61
CA LYS A 117 -13.36 -33.27 -33.91
C LYS A 117 -13.60 -34.25 -32.75
N GLN A 118 -13.57 -33.78 -31.51
CA GLN A 118 -13.72 -34.64 -30.33
C GLN A 118 -15.20 -34.92 -29.98
N LYS A 119 -16.12 -33.96 -30.21
CA LYS A 119 -17.58 -34.21 -30.11
C LYS A 119 -18.08 -35.25 -31.12
N LYS A 120 -17.60 -35.22 -32.39
CA LYS A 120 -17.91 -36.25 -33.40
C LYS A 120 -17.33 -37.64 -33.04
N ARG A 121 -16.12 -37.70 -32.44
CA ARG A 121 -15.54 -38.96 -31.94
C ARG A 121 -16.30 -39.53 -30.75
N ARG A 122 -16.70 -38.71 -29.76
CA ARG A 122 -17.54 -39.14 -28.63
C ARG A 122 -18.89 -39.67 -29.07
N HIS A 123 -19.54 -39.04 -30.05
CA HIS A 123 -20.84 -39.50 -30.57
C HIS A 123 -20.73 -40.83 -31.34
N LYS A 124 -19.66 -41.02 -32.14
CA LYS A 124 -19.37 -42.29 -32.83
C LYS A 124 -19.02 -43.42 -31.85
N TYR A 125 -18.28 -43.11 -30.78
CA TYR A 125 -17.92 -44.07 -29.73
C TYR A 125 -19.15 -44.52 -28.92
N LYS A 126 -20.06 -43.60 -28.57
CA LYS A 126 -21.32 -43.90 -27.87
C LYS A 126 -22.26 -44.78 -28.72
N LYS A 127 -22.32 -44.53 -30.04
CA LYS A 127 -23.06 -45.37 -31.00
C LYS A 127 -22.47 -46.78 -31.14
N ASN A 128 -21.14 -46.90 -31.13
CA ASN A 128 -20.44 -48.19 -31.19
C ASN A 128 -20.61 -49.02 -29.90
N ILE A 129 -20.60 -48.38 -28.73
CA ILE A 129 -20.89 -49.05 -27.44
C ILE A 129 -22.35 -49.52 -27.37
N GLN A 130 -23.30 -48.70 -27.85
CA GLN A 130 -24.70 -49.12 -27.92
C GLN A 130 -24.90 -50.30 -28.89
N ALA A 131 -24.24 -50.28 -30.06
CA ALA A 131 -24.29 -51.37 -31.02
C ALA A 131 -23.62 -52.67 -30.52
N SER A 132 -22.51 -52.59 -29.80
CA SER A 132 -21.85 -53.76 -29.19
C SER A 132 -22.67 -54.34 -28.03
N SER A 133 -23.26 -53.49 -27.18
CA SER A 133 -24.16 -53.93 -26.09
C SER A 133 -25.45 -54.58 -26.60
N ALA A 134 -25.95 -54.16 -27.78
CA ALA A 134 -27.11 -54.76 -28.45
C ALA A 134 -26.76 -56.12 -29.07
N LYS A 135 -25.58 -56.25 -29.69
CA LYS A 135 -25.06 -57.54 -30.18
C LYS A 135 -24.86 -58.55 -29.04
N MET A 136 -24.32 -58.11 -27.91
CA MET A 136 -24.11 -58.96 -26.74
C MET A 136 -25.44 -59.43 -26.11
N ARG A 137 -26.45 -58.54 -26.07
CA ARG A 137 -27.82 -58.87 -25.66
C ARG A 137 -28.51 -59.85 -26.62
N ALA A 138 -28.27 -59.73 -27.94
CA ALA A 138 -28.80 -60.65 -28.93
C ALA A 138 -28.18 -62.06 -28.80
N VAL A 139 -26.87 -62.15 -28.55
CA VAL A 139 -26.15 -63.42 -28.30
C VAL A 139 -26.61 -64.07 -26.99
N MET A 140 -26.85 -63.30 -25.92
CA MET A 140 -27.41 -63.83 -24.67
C MET A 140 -28.86 -64.33 -24.81
N LYS A 141 -29.63 -63.81 -25.77
CA LYS A 141 -31.02 -64.22 -26.03
C LYS A 141 -31.13 -65.52 -26.86
N GLN A 142 -30.09 -65.88 -27.60
CA GLN A 142 -30.09 -67.04 -28.52
C GLN A 142 -29.56 -68.36 -27.93
N SER A 143 -28.92 -68.33 -26.74
CA SER A 143 -28.45 -69.56 -26.07
C SER A 143 -29.49 -70.05 -25.04
N LYS A 144 -30.00 -71.28 -25.26
CA LYS A 144 -30.90 -72.02 -24.36
C LYS A 144 -30.15 -72.87 -23.32
N ASP A 145 -28.83 -72.83 -23.28
CA ASP A 145 -28.01 -73.65 -22.37
C ASP A 145 -27.62 -72.83 -21.11
N PRO A 146 -28.09 -73.23 -19.90
CA PRO A 146 -27.76 -72.53 -18.66
C PRO A 146 -26.25 -72.46 -18.36
N GLN A 147 -25.45 -73.42 -18.82
CA GLN A 147 -24.00 -73.40 -18.60
C GLN A 147 -23.29 -72.30 -19.40
N PHE A 148 -23.77 -72.01 -20.61
CA PHE A 148 -23.20 -70.96 -21.45
C PHE A 148 -23.44 -69.57 -20.87
N ARG A 149 -24.63 -69.32 -20.31
CA ARG A 149 -24.96 -68.05 -19.65
C ARG A 149 -24.11 -67.81 -18.40
N PHE A 150 -23.91 -68.85 -17.58
CA PHE A 150 -23.05 -68.76 -16.40
C PHE A 150 -21.59 -68.45 -16.79
N ARG A 151 -21.03 -69.13 -17.80
CA ARG A 151 -19.67 -68.87 -18.31
C ARG A 151 -19.51 -67.45 -18.86
N MET A 152 -20.51 -66.92 -19.57
CA MET A 152 -20.47 -65.55 -20.09
C MET A 152 -20.55 -64.49 -18.99
N ILE A 153 -21.36 -64.72 -17.96
CA ILE A 153 -21.41 -63.84 -16.78
C ILE A 153 -20.06 -63.87 -16.06
N LEU A 154 -19.48 -65.05 -15.85
CA LEU A 154 -18.16 -65.20 -15.23
C LEU A 154 -17.06 -64.48 -16.02
N LEU A 155 -17.06 -64.61 -17.36
CA LEU A 155 -16.12 -63.93 -18.25
C LEU A 155 -16.28 -62.40 -18.21
N THR A 156 -17.51 -61.89 -18.16
CA THR A 156 -17.74 -60.44 -18.01
C THR A 156 -17.29 -59.92 -16.66
N LEU A 157 -17.49 -60.69 -15.59
CA LEU A 157 -17.09 -60.31 -14.23
C LEU A 157 -15.57 -60.36 -14.08
N PHE A 158 -14.90 -61.36 -14.68
CA PHE A 158 -13.45 -61.44 -14.76
C PHE A 158 -12.83 -60.30 -15.59
N GLY A 159 -13.45 -59.93 -16.72
CA GLY A 159 -13.05 -58.75 -17.50
C GLY A 159 -13.22 -57.43 -16.75
N LEU A 160 -14.27 -57.30 -15.95
CA LEU A 160 -14.48 -56.14 -15.07
C LEU A 160 -13.41 -56.07 -13.98
N ILE A 161 -13.09 -57.19 -13.34
CA ILE A 161 -12.03 -57.25 -12.33
C ILE A 161 -10.68 -56.90 -12.96
N LEU A 162 -10.34 -57.44 -14.12
CA LEU A 162 -9.07 -57.11 -14.80
C LEU A 162 -8.98 -55.63 -15.20
N THR A 163 -10.07 -55.02 -15.64
CA THR A 163 -10.08 -53.58 -15.97
C THR A 163 -9.98 -52.72 -14.72
N ILE A 164 -10.64 -53.10 -13.62
CA ILE A 164 -10.47 -52.42 -12.32
C ILE A 164 -9.04 -52.57 -11.84
N VAL A 165 -8.46 -53.78 -11.86
CA VAL A 165 -7.08 -54.05 -11.44
C VAL A 165 -6.07 -53.27 -12.31
N ALA A 166 -6.26 -53.24 -13.63
CA ALA A 166 -5.41 -52.47 -14.53
C ALA A 166 -5.56 -50.96 -14.32
N PHE A 167 -6.77 -50.48 -14.03
CA PHE A 167 -7.02 -49.07 -13.70
C PHE A 167 -6.43 -48.69 -12.35
N THR A 168 -6.61 -49.51 -11.32
CA THR A 168 -5.99 -49.30 -10.00
C THR A 168 -4.48 -49.41 -10.09
N TRP A 169 -3.94 -50.32 -10.90
CA TRP A 169 -2.51 -50.41 -11.18
C TRP A 169 -2.01 -49.16 -11.90
N HIS A 170 -2.74 -48.66 -12.90
CA HIS A 170 -2.38 -47.44 -13.61
C HIS A 170 -2.40 -46.20 -12.69
N MET A 171 -3.44 -46.07 -11.85
CA MET A 171 -3.54 -45.00 -10.85
C MET A 171 -2.44 -45.12 -9.79
N TYR A 172 -2.16 -46.33 -9.31
CA TYR A 172 -1.08 -46.61 -8.37
C TYR A 172 0.30 -46.28 -8.97
N GLN A 173 0.53 -46.61 -10.23
CA GLN A 173 1.76 -46.22 -10.96
C GLN A 173 1.85 -44.71 -11.18
N GLN A 174 0.73 -44.01 -11.46
CA GLN A 174 0.75 -42.54 -11.52
C GLN A 174 1.05 -41.90 -10.16
N GLN A 175 0.56 -42.48 -9.07
CA GLN A 175 0.81 -42.01 -7.71
C GLN A 175 2.26 -42.29 -7.26
N LEU A 176 2.87 -43.40 -7.71
CA LEU A 176 4.29 -43.70 -7.49
C LEU A 176 5.25 -42.74 -8.23
N LEU A 177 4.81 -42.12 -9.34
CA LEU A 177 5.61 -41.15 -10.11
C LEU A 177 5.56 -39.72 -9.56
N GLN A 178 4.79 -39.47 -8.49
CA GLN A 178 4.79 -38.22 -7.74
C GLN A 178 5.65 -38.39 -6.50
N ILE A 179 6.84 -37.79 -6.50
CA ILE A 179 7.63 -37.69 -5.28
C ILE A 179 7.02 -36.54 -4.47
N ALA A 180 6.38 -36.87 -3.35
CA ALA A 180 5.97 -35.88 -2.36
C ALA A 180 7.23 -35.44 -1.60
N ILE A 181 7.58 -34.16 -1.70
CA ILE A 181 8.72 -33.57 -0.99
C ILE A 181 8.16 -32.77 0.18
N GLY A 182 8.08 -33.42 1.35
CA GLY A 182 7.31 -32.90 2.47
C GLY A 182 5.80 -32.87 2.17
N ASP A 183 5.06 -31.99 2.85
CA ASP A 183 3.59 -31.94 2.76
C ASP A 183 3.07 -31.00 1.64
N LYS A 184 3.94 -30.14 1.10
CA LYS A 184 3.55 -28.99 0.25
C LYS A 184 4.03 -29.07 -1.21
N ILE A 185 4.86 -30.04 -1.59
CA ILE A 185 5.40 -30.13 -2.95
C ILE A 185 5.04 -31.46 -3.59
N LYS A 186 4.56 -31.40 -4.84
CA LYS A 186 4.48 -32.56 -5.73
C LYS A 186 5.41 -32.35 -6.91
N PHE A 187 6.44 -33.18 -7.02
CA PHE A 187 7.33 -33.17 -8.16
C PHE A 187 7.07 -34.38 -9.06
N HIS A 188 6.78 -34.11 -10.33
CA HIS A 188 6.64 -35.10 -11.38
C HIS A 188 7.96 -35.26 -12.12
N GLU A 189 8.74 -36.26 -11.72
CA GLU A 189 10.09 -36.51 -12.23
C GLU A 189 10.15 -36.63 -13.77
N ALA A 190 9.28 -37.47 -14.37
CA ALA A 190 9.28 -37.71 -15.82
C ALA A 190 8.82 -36.52 -16.67
N ARG A 191 7.94 -35.66 -16.13
CA ARG A 191 7.46 -34.45 -16.82
C ARG A 191 8.24 -33.20 -16.44
N ARG A 192 9.10 -33.29 -15.41
CA ARG A 192 9.79 -32.18 -14.75
C ARG A 192 8.85 -31.04 -14.37
N VAL A 193 7.67 -31.38 -13.86
CA VAL A 193 6.70 -30.38 -13.39
C VAL A 193 6.69 -30.37 -11.87
N LEU A 194 6.91 -29.19 -11.31
CA LEU A 194 6.84 -28.89 -9.90
C LEU A 194 5.52 -28.20 -9.59
N HIS A 195 4.72 -28.78 -8.70
CA HIS A 195 3.53 -28.14 -8.15
C HIS A 195 3.79 -27.79 -6.70
N LEU A 196 3.69 -26.50 -6.37
CA LEU A 196 3.71 -25.99 -5.00
C LEU A 196 2.27 -25.83 -4.52
N LEU A 197 1.96 -26.44 -3.38
CA LEU A 197 0.64 -26.46 -2.78
C LEU A 197 0.62 -25.66 -1.48
N ARG A 198 -0.52 -25.02 -1.20
CA ARG A 198 -0.86 -24.44 0.10
C ARG A 198 -1.29 -25.56 1.08
N GLU A 199 -1.39 -25.25 2.38
CA GLU A 199 -1.79 -26.19 3.44
C GLU A 199 -3.18 -26.83 3.22
N ASP A 200 -4.08 -26.13 2.53
CA ASP A 200 -5.41 -26.61 2.14
C ASP A 200 -5.38 -27.50 0.87
N GLY A 201 -4.21 -27.71 0.27
CA GLY A 201 -4.01 -28.51 -0.94
C GLY A 201 -4.25 -27.76 -2.25
N ILE A 202 -4.53 -26.45 -2.22
CA ILE A 202 -4.67 -25.61 -3.43
C ILE A 202 -3.30 -25.38 -4.07
N GLU A 203 -3.23 -25.47 -5.39
CA GLU A 203 -2.01 -25.19 -6.16
C GLU A 203 -1.73 -23.69 -6.23
N LEU A 204 -0.56 -23.29 -5.74
CA LEU A 204 -0.06 -21.91 -5.78
C LEU A 204 0.80 -21.65 -7.03
N VAL A 205 1.66 -22.60 -7.37
CA VAL A 205 2.60 -22.46 -8.48
C VAL A 205 2.75 -23.78 -9.22
N GLU A 206 2.61 -23.71 -10.54
CA GLU A 206 3.10 -24.71 -11.47
C GLU A 206 4.40 -24.21 -12.11
N ALA A 207 5.48 -24.97 -12.01
CA ALA A 207 6.74 -24.68 -12.67
C ALA A 207 7.24 -25.87 -13.49
N VAL A 208 7.60 -25.62 -14.75
CA VAL A 208 8.21 -26.60 -15.65
C VAL A 208 9.71 -26.42 -15.60
N LEU A 209 10.42 -27.42 -15.09
CA LEU A 209 11.85 -27.38 -14.86
C LEU A 209 12.63 -28.07 -16.00
N GLY A 210 13.83 -27.57 -16.29
CA GLY A 210 14.76 -28.19 -17.23
C GLY A 210 14.23 -28.26 -18.68
N ASN A 211 13.51 -27.24 -19.15
CA ASN A 211 12.92 -27.21 -20.51
C ASN A 211 13.99 -27.27 -21.63
N GLY A 212 15.24 -26.91 -21.32
CA GLY A 212 16.39 -27.05 -22.25
C GLY A 212 17.03 -28.45 -22.26
N ILE A 213 16.60 -29.36 -21.39
CA ILE A 213 17.12 -30.73 -21.31
C ILE A 213 16.21 -31.66 -22.15
N PRO A 214 16.76 -32.54 -23.01
CA PRO A 214 15.96 -33.49 -23.77
C PRO A 214 15.00 -34.31 -22.90
N SER A 215 13.76 -34.48 -23.36
CA SER A 215 12.69 -35.15 -22.60
C SER A 215 12.79 -36.69 -22.60
N ASP A 216 13.64 -37.24 -23.47
CA ASP A 216 13.92 -38.68 -23.60
C ASP A 216 14.94 -39.20 -22.57
N LEU A 217 15.62 -38.30 -21.86
CA LEU A 217 16.58 -38.65 -20.82
C LEU A 217 15.89 -38.82 -19.47
N ASN A 218 16.00 -40.03 -18.91
CA ASN A 218 15.57 -40.31 -17.55
C ASN A 218 16.63 -39.83 -16.55
N PRO A 219 16.21 -39.18 -15.44
CA PRO A 219 17.12 -38.84 -14.35
C PRO A 219 17.55 -40.08 -13.56
N HIS A 220 18.66 -39.94 -12.85
CA HIS A 220 19.08 -40.86 -11.79
C HIS A 220 19.49 -40.10 -10.55
N GLN A 221 19.22 -40.68 -9.38
CA GLN A 221 19.57 -40.08 -8.10
C GLN A 221 21.09 -39.97 -7.94
N CYS A 222 21.60 -38.76 -7.67
CA CYS A 222 23.05 -38.53 -7.65
C CYS A 222 23.74 -38.99 -6.35
N ASP A 223 23.01 -39.00 -5.22
CA ASP A 223 23.52 -39.35 -3.90
C ASP A 223 23.07 -40.76 -3.48
N ILE A 224 23.74 -41.79 -3.99
CA ILE A 224 23.44 -43.20 -3.68
C ILE A 224 23.96 -43.61 -2.28
N TYR A 225 24.91 -42.84 -1.70
CA TYR A 225 25.65 -43.22 -0.49
C TYR A 225 25.42 -42.32 0.75
N SER A 226 24.59 -41.28 0.65
CA SER A 226 24.24 -40.46 1.82
C SER A 226 23.03 -41.05 2.53
N SER A 227 23.25 -41.69 3.68
CA SER A 227 22.21 -42.33 4.51
C SER A 227 21.35 -41.35 5.30
N THR A 228 21.38 -40.04 4.99
CA THR A 228 20.53 -39.05 5.67
C THR A 228 19.23 -38.84 4.90
N LYS A 229 18.18 -39.58 5.31
CA LYS A 229 16.79 -39.25 5.01
C LYS A 229 16.44 -37.90 5.65
N SER A 230 16.79 -36.80 5.01
CA SER A 230 16.24 -35.49 5.36
C SER A 230 16.32 -34.54 4.16
N SER A 231 15.16 -34.24 3.60
CA SER A 231 14.85 -32.96 2.95
C SER A 231 15.63 -32.49 1.71
N LYS A 232 16.30 -33.37 0.97
CA LYS A 232 17.06 -32.99 -0.24
C LYS A 232 16.80 -33.95 -1.41
N ILE A 233 16.44 -33.41 -2.58
CA ILE A 233 16.42 -34.16 -3.84
C ILE A 233 17.69 -33.82 -4.62
N CYS A 234 18.33 -34.85 -5.16
CA CYS A 234 19.37 -34.68 -6.16
C CYS A 234 19.12 -35.60 -7.36
N GLU A 235 18.74 -35.01 -8.49
CA GLU A 235 18.55 -35.73 -9.75
C GLU A 235 19.60 -35.32 -10.77
N GLU A 236 20.12 -36.30 -11.51
CA GLU A 236 21.10 -36.07 -12.55
C GLU A 236 20.62 -36.63 -13.89
N TRP A 237 20.67 -35.80 -14.93
CA TRP A 237 20.52 -36.21 -16.32
C TRP A 237 21.91 -36.41 -16.91
N LYS A 238 22.27 -37.67 -17.17
CA LYS A 238 23.60 -38.09 -17.59
C LYS A 238 24.18 -37.17 -18.69
N TYR A 239 25.36 -36.60 -18.42
CA TYR A 239 26.09 -35.68 -19.29
C TYR A 239 25.40 -34.35 -19.65
N ARG A 240 24.22 -34.05 -19.08
CA ARG A 240 23.47 -32.82 -19.38
C ARG A 240 23.46 -31.86 -18.21
N ALA A 241 22.83 -32.23 -17.11
CA ALA A 241 22.66 -31.35 -15.96
C ALA A 241 22.39 -32.14 -14.67
N ARG A 242 22.64 -31.49 -13.54
CA ARG A 242 22.30 -31.95 -12.19
C ARG A 242 21.40 -30.93 -11.51
N LEU A 243 20.34 -31.41 -10.86
CA LEU A 243 19.37 -30.63 -10.09
C LEU A 243 19.51 -30.97 -8.61
N HIS A 244 19.68 -29.94 -7.79
CA HIS A 244 19.54 -30.01 -6.35
C HIS A 244 18.32 -29.21 -5.92
N LEU A 245 17.39 -29.85 -5.20
CA LEU A 245 16.26 -29.18 -4.55
C LEU A 245 16.39 -29.34 -3.04
N ASN A 246 16.51 -28.22 -2.35
CA ASN A 246 16.52 -28.16 -0.89
C ASN A 246 15.37 -27.31 -0.42
N PHE A 247 14.76 -27.66 0.72
CA PHE A 247 13.71 -26.85 1.32
C PHE A 247 14.06 -26.48 2.76
N THR A 248 13.57 -25.31 3.16
CA THR A 248 13.69 -24.78 4.51
C THR A 248 12.33 -24.26 4.95
N HIS A 249 11.84 -24.75 6.09
CA HIS A 249 10.61 -24.27 6.70
C HIS A 249 10.96 -23.44 7.93
N SER A 250 10.45 -22.22 7.97
CA SER A 250 10.39 -21.37 9.17
C SER A 250 8.93 -21.27 9.64
N ALA A 251 8.70 -20.62 10.78
CA ALA A 251 7.34 -20.45 11.32
C ALA A 251 6.37 -19.74 10.35
N ASN A 252 6.87 -18.79 9.53
CA ASN A 252 6.04 -17.93 8.69
C ASN A 252 6.27 -18.12 7.18
N VAL A 253 7.45 -18.61 6.77
CA VAL A 253 7.85 -18.73 5.37
C VAL A 253 8.41 -20.11 5.06
N SER A 254 7.98 -20.67 3.94
CA SER A 254 8.51 -21.92 3.37
C SER A 254 9.29 -21.60 2.10
N CYS A 255 10.61 -21.87 2.09
CA CYS A 255 11.48 -21.56 0.96
C CYS A 255 12.05 -22.83 0.33
N TYR A 256 12.12 -22.82 -1.00
CA TYR A 256 12.53 -23.91 -1.87
C TYR A 256 13.68 -23.43 -2.75
N ASN A 257 14.87 -23.93 -2.48
CA ASN A 257 16.09 -23.59 -3.20
C ASN A 257 16.27 -24.55 -4.38
N VAL A 258 16.23 -24.01 -5.59
CA VAL A 258 16.47 -24.72 -6.84
C VAL A 258 17.86 -24.40 -7.33
N HIS A 259 18.69 -25.43 -7.50
CA HIS A 259 20.05 -25.30 -8.02
C HIS A 259 20.28 -26.29 -9.15
N TRP A 260 20.40 -25.75 -10.35
CA TRP A 260 20.87 -26.49 -11.51
C TRP A 260 22.37 -26.26 -11.74
N GLN A 261 23.06 -27.32 -12.13
CA GLN A 261 24.44 -27.31 -12.60
C GLN A 261 24.52 -27.98 -13.97
N SER A 262 25.13 -27.32 -14.95
CA SER A 262 25.39 -27.91 -16.26
C SER A 262 26.53 -28.94 -16.18
N LEU A 263 26.39 -30.06 -16.87
CA LEU A 263 27.46 -31.06 -17.06
C LEU A 263 28.08 -31.01 -18.48
N ALA A 264 27.57 -30.11 -19.33
CA ALA A 264 28.12 -29.80 -20.65
C ALA A 264 27.93 -28.31 -20.95
N MET A 265 28.89 -27.70 -21.67
CA MET A 265 28.86 -26.27 -21.98
C MET A 265 27.67 -25.82 -22.84
N ASN A 266 27.13 -26.72 -23.68
CA ASN A 266 25.98 -26.43 -24.54
C ASN A 266 24.62 -26.72 -23.89
N THR A 267 24.59 -27.13 -22.62
CA THR A 267 23.33 -27.36 -21.91
C THR A 267 22.72 -26.02 -21.53
N VAL A 268 21.50 -25.76 -22.00
CA VAL A 268 20.68 -24.63 -21.56
C VAL A 268 19.87 -25.06 -20.34
N LEU A 269 20.06 -24.35 -19.22
CA LEU A 269 19.29 -24.55 -18.00
C LEU A 269 18.12 -23.57 -18.03
N ARG A 270 16.88 -24.08 -18.14
CA ARG A 270 15.70 -23.22 -18.26
C ARG A 270 14.55 -23.77 -17.46
N ASP A 271 14.05 -22.95 -16.55
CA ASP A 271 12.85 -23.22 -15.75
C ASP A 271 11.79 -22.15 -16.04
N CYS A 272 10.53 -22.56 -16.19
CA CYS A 272 9.43 -21.66 -16.50
C CYS A 272 8.32 -21.78 -15.47
N ILE A 273 7.99 -20.66 -14.83
CA ILE A 273 6.99 -20.54 -13.76
C ILE A 273 5.70 -19.98 -14.35
N SER A 274 4.57 -20.63 -14.10
CA SER A 274 3.26 -20.21 -14.57
C SER A 274 2.78 -18.93 -13.87
N LEU A 275 2.31 -17.96 -14.64
CA LEU A 275 1.75 -16.69 -14.17
C LEU A 275 0.21 -16.67 -14.21
N LYS A 276 -0.44 -17.73 -14.69
CA LYS A 276 -1.87 -17.72 -15.06
C LYS A 276 -2.84 -17.41 -13.89
N ASN A 277 -2.44 -17.73 -12.67
CA ASN A 277 -3.33 -17.67 -11.51
C ASN A 277 -3.12 -16.42 -10.65
N ALA A 278 -2.09 -15.61 -10.92
CA ALA A 278 -1.69 -14.52 -10.03
C ALA A 278 -1.10 -13.31 -10.77
N ASN A 279 -1.13 -12.15 -10.13
CA ASN A 279 -0.48 -10.94 -10.61
C ASN A 279 0.95 -10.86 -10.05
N TRP A 280 1.93 -10.52 -10.90
CA TRP A 280 3.35 -10.52 -10.54
C TRP A 280 3.98 -9.13 -10.63
N TYR A 281 4.94 -8.85 -9.75
CA TYR A 281 5.63 -7.55 -9.59
C TYR A 281 7.14 -7.76 -9.41
N GLY A 282 7.97 -6.76 -9.71
CA GLY A 282 9.43 -6.79 -9.49
C GLY A 282 10.27 -6.59 -10.76
N MET A 283 11.41 -7.29 -10.85
CA MET A 283 12.39 -7.27 -11.96
C MET A 283 13.27 -6.01 -12.09
N GLY A 284 12.72 -4.80 -11.91
CA GLY A 284 13.47 -3.55 -12.07
C GLY A 284 12.80 -2.52 -12.96
N LEU A 285 13.54 -1.46 -13.25
CA LEU A 285 13.14 -0.47 -14.25
C LEU A 285 13.25 -1.08 -15.65
N GLN A 286 12.20 -0.89 -16.45
CA GLN A 286 12.17 -1.26 -17.85
C GLN A 286 11.35 -0.24 -18.63
N ARG A 287 11.72 -0.02 -19.87
CA ARG A 287 10.98 0.86 -20.78
C ARG A 287 9.58 0.28 -21.01
N GLY A 288 8.53 1.06 -20.69
CA GLY A 288 7.14 0.59 -20.81
C GLY A 288 6.75 -0.48 -19.81
N LEU A 289 7.30 -0.40 -18.59
CA LEU A 289 6.91 -1.27 -17.48
C LEU A 289 5.38 -1.34 -17.35
N GLN A 290 4.84 -2.54 -17.52
CA GLN A 290 3.44 -2.83 -17.23
C GLN A 290 3.27 -3.25 -15.77
N TRP A 291 2.19 -2.76 -15.16
CA TRP A 291 1.79 -3.12 -13.82
C TRP A 291 0.41 -3.79 -13.83
N PRO A 292 0.29 -5.06 -13.39
CA PRO A 292 1.35 -6.02 -13.04
C PRO A 292 2.17 -6.45 -14.26
N LEU A 293 3.26 -7.19 -14.03
CA LEU A 293 4.09 -7.77 -15.09
C LEU A 293 3.27 -8.74 -15.96
N ARG A 294 3.29 -8.54 -17.29
CA ARG A 294 2.54 -9.40 -18.23
C ARG A 294 3.38 -9.98 -19.36
N VAL A 295 4.18 -9.13 -20.02
CA VAL A 295 4.95 -9.50 -21.21
C VAL A 295 6.25 -8.70 -21.23
N THR A 296 7.34 -9.36 -21.60
CA THR A 296 8.58 -8.67 -22.00
C THR A 296 8.56 -8.41 -23.50
N PRO A 297 9.00 -7.24 -24.00
CA PRO A 297 9.04 -6.99 -25.44
C PRO A 297 9.90 -8.02 -26.20
N GLY A 298 9.31 -8.67 -27.21
CA GLY A 298 9.96 -9.67 -28.06
C GLY A 298 9.82 -11.13 -27.59
N ASP A 299 10.06 -12.08 -28.50
CA ASP A 299 9.81 -13.51 -28.25
C ASP A 299 11.00 -14.24 -27.58
N SER A 300 12.15 -13.59 -27.40
CA SER A 300 13.39 -14.20 -26.89
C SER A 300 13.71 -13.83 -25.44
N SER A 301 14.47 -14.69 -24.76
CA SER A 301 15.05 -14.42 -23.45
C SER A 301 16.15 -13.35 -23.52
N HIS A 302 16.04 -12.31 -22.71
CA HIS A 302 16.99 -11.18 -22.66
C HIS A 302 17.90 -11.28 -21.43
N PRO A 303 19.17 -10.86 -21.50
CA PRO A 303 20.04 -10.82 -20.33
C PRO A 303 19.49 -9.80 -19.33
N LEU A 304 19.21 -10.23 -18.09
CA LEU A 304 18.75 -9.34 -17.04
C LEU A 304 19.94 -8.58 -16.42
N VAL A 305 20.34 -7.50 -17.10
CA VAL A 305 21.39 -6.57 -16.69
C VAL A 305 20.93 -5.11 -16.76
N THR A 306 21.59 -4.20 -16.04
CA THR A 306 21.28 -2.76 -16.09
C THR A 306 21.55 -2.17 -17.46
N GLY A 307 20.69 -1.22 -17.87
CA GLY A 307 20.84 -0.47 -19.09
C GLY A 307 20.52 1.01 -18.95
N ASP A 308 20.50 1.73 -20.07
CA ASP A 308 20.18 3.15 -20.10
C ASP A 308 18.68 3.44 -20.14
N GLY A 309 17.84 2.43 -20.36
CA GLY A 309 16.39 2.53 -20.48
C GLY A 309 15.89 3.35 -21.67
N VAL A 310 16.79 3.78 -22.57
CA VAL A 310 16.49 4.59 -23.75
C VAL A 310 16.71 3.76 -25.01
N GLU A 311 17.94 3.27 -25.21
CA GLU A 311 18.28 2.35 -26.29
C GLU A 311 18.05 0.91 -25.85
N GLU A 312 18.36 0.59 -24.60
CA GLU A 312 18.19 -0.74 -24.02
C GLU A 312 16.83 -0.91 -23.30
N MET A 313 16.38 -2.16 -23.19
CA MET A 313 15.10 -2.50 -22.54
C MET A 313 15.08 -2.13 -21.05
N PHE A 314 16.14 -2.49 -20.33
CA PHE A 314 16.24 -2.31 -18.88
C PHE A 314 16.84 -0.93 -18.53
N GLY A 315 16.38 -0.36 -17.42
CA GLY A 315 16.89 0.89 -16.88
C GLY A 315 18.11 0.71 -15.97
N GLY A 316 18.48 1.80 -15.28
CA GLY A 316 19.67 1.83 -14.43
C GLY A 316 19.56 1.00 -13.14
N VAL A 317 18.35 0.60 -12.76
CA VAL A 317 18.10 -0.15 -11.52
C VAL A 317 17.34 -1.43 -11.84
N ILE A 318 17.94 -2.57 -11.50
CA ILE A 318 17.29 -3.87 -11.63
C ILE A 318 17.44 -4.68 -10.33
N ASP A 319 16.54 -5.65 -10.14
CA ASP A 319 16.68 -6.63 -9.07
C ASP A 319 16.11 -7.98 -9.49
N ARG A 320 16.79 -9.05 -9.09
CA ARG A 320 16.42 -10.44 -9.36
C ARG A 320 15.39 -10.94 -8.34
N TYR A 321 14.29 -10.21 -8.21
CA TYR A 321 13.21 -10.46 -7.26
C TYR A 321 11.86 -10.28 -7.94
N TRP A 322 10.95 -11.24 -7.70
CA TRP A 322 9.58 -11.22 -8.17
C TRP A 322 8.64 -11.58 -7.02
N LEU A 323 7.51 -10.90 -6.92
CA LEU A 323 6.46 -11.12 -5.94
C LEU A 323 5.12 -11.36 -6.64
N SER A 324 4.34 -12.32 -6.16
CA SER A 324 3.05 -12.73 -6.69
C SER A 324 1.91 -12.41 -5.73
N SER A 325 0.72 -12.15 -6.27
CA SER A 325 -0.51 -11.93 -5.49
C SER A 325 -0.92 -13.11 -4.62
N ASP A 326 -0.46 -14.32 -4.93
CA ASP A 326 -0.77 -15.54 -4.17
C ASP A 326 0.18 -15.78 -2.98
N ALA A 327 0.92 -14.74 -2.57
CA ALA A 327 1.96 -14.81 -1.54
C ALA A 327 3.07 -15.82 -1.91
N VAL A 328 3.59 -15.67 -3.12
CA VAL A 328 4.76 -16.39 -3.63
C VAL A 328 5.81 -15.38 -4.04
N ALA A 329 7.06 -15.59 -3.66
CA ALA A 329 8.20 -14.78 -4.06
C ALA A 329 9.26 -15.64 -4.72
N VAL A 330 9.90 -15.11 -5.75
CA VAL A 330 11.02 -15.75 -6.45
C VAL A 330 12.20 -14.81 -6.39
N HIS A 331 13.35 -15.32 -5.96
CA HIS A 331 14.60 -14.57 -5.97
C HIS A 331 15.70 -15.41 -6.61
N ALA A 332 16.37 -14.87 -7.63
CA ALA A 332 17.49 -15.55 -8.28
C ALA A 332 18.84 -15.05 -7.74
N ASP A 333 19.82 -15.95 -7.68
CA ASP A 333 21.18 -15.67 -7.21
C ASP A 333 21.79 -14.50 -8.00
N PRO A 334 22.51 -13.58 -7.33
CA PRO A 334 23.03 -12.39 -8.00
C PRO A 334 24.21 -12.66 -8.93
N ASP A 335 24.94 -13.76 -8.78
CA ASP A 335 26.19 -14.04 -9.52
C ASP A 335 26.05 -15.20 -10.52
N ILE A 336 24.90 -15.26 -11.19
CA ILE A 336 24.64 -16.20 -12.31
C ILE A 336 24.38 -15.44 -13.62
N PRO A 337 24.62 -16.06 -14.79
CA PRO A 337 24.29 -15.46 -16.09
C PRO A 337 22.82 -15.71 -16.37
N LEU A 338 21.97 -14.79 -15.90
CA LEU A 338 20.51 -14.93 -15.91
C LEU A 338 19.89 -14.23 -17.12
N PHE A 339 19.13 -14.98 -17.89
CA PHE A 339 18.27 -14.50 -18.94
C PHE A 339 16.82 -14.67 -18.51
N VAL A 340 15.98 -13.69 -18.82
CA VAL A 340 14.56 -13.68 -18.42
C VAL A 340 13.69 -13.43 -19.64
N SER A 341 12.54 -14.10 -19.68
CA SER A 341 11.46 -13.82 -20.64
C SER A 341 10.11 -14.01 -19.94
N ILE A 342 9.14 -13.19 -20.32
CA ILE A 342 7.75 -13.33 -19.89
C ILE A 342 6.88 -13.48 -21.14
N ASN A 343 6.58 -14.73 -21.51
CA ASN A 343 5.86 -15.08 -22.74
C ASN A 343 4.71 -16.05 -22.43
N GLU A 344 3.56 -15.86 -23.08
CA GLU A 344 2.40 -16.77 -23.00
C GLU A 344 1.94 -17.11 -21.55
N GLY A 345 2.16 -16.19 -20.61
CA GLY A 345 1.81 -16.39 -19.19
C GLY A 345 2.81 -17.24 -18.41
N TYR A 346 4.08 -17.32 -18.84
CA TYR A 346 5.17 -17.95 -18.08
C TYR A 346 6.33 -16.96 -17.87
N LEU A 347 6.87 -16.91 -16.65
CA LEU A 347 8.16 -16.32 -16.33
C LEU A 347 9.23 -17.41 -16.48
N CYS A 348 10.07 -17.31 -17.50
CA CYS A 348 11.16 -18.25 -17.72
C CYS A 348 12.50 -17.66 -17.26
N LEU A 349 13.15 -18.38 -16.35
CA LEU A 349 14.52 -18.14 -15.88
C LEU A 349 15.46 -19.08 -16.65
N GLU A 350 16.40 -18.50 -17.37
CA GLU A 350 17.32 -19.23 -18.24
C GLU A 350 18.77 -18.89 -17.90
N SER A 351 19.63 -19.90 -17.91
CA SER A 351 21.08 -19.74 -17.85
C SER A 351 21.73 -20.59 -18.94
N ARG A 352 22.56 -19.96 -19.76
CA ARG A 352 23.18 -20.58 -20.93
C ARG A 352 24.59 -20.06 -21.15
N SER A 353 25.40 -20.83 -21.89
CA SER A 353 26.66 -20.34 -22.43
C SER A 353 26.34 -19.52 -23.66
N ASP A 354 26.33 -18.21 -23.52
CA ASP A 354 26.32 -17.32 -24.66
C ASP A 354 27.73 -16.81 -24.93
N GLN A 355 28.12 -16.71 -26.21
CA GLN A 355 29.35 -15.99 -26.58
C GLN A 355 29.09 -14.49 -26.64
N ASP A 356 27.82 -14.09 -26.66
CA ASP A 356 27.42 -12.69 -26.68
C ASP A 356 27.47 -12.04 -25.29
N PHE A 357 27.93 -10.79 -25.28
CA PHE A 357 27.94 -9.86 -24.15
C PHE A 357 26.54 -9.83 -23.48
N PRO A 358 26.41 -9.84 -22.13
CA PRO A 358 27.29 -9.16 -21.17
C PRO A 358 27.99 -10.00 -20.08
N TYR A 359 27.71 -11.30 -19.97
CA TYR A 359 28.15 -12.12 -18.82
C TYR A 359 29.57 -12.71 -18.98
N GLN A 360 30.33 -12.77 -17.87
CA GLN A 360 31.61 -13.49 -17.82
C GLN A 360 31.38 -14.97 -17.45
N ILE A 361 31.13 -15.81 -18.44
CA ILE A 361 30.74 -17.19 -18.20
C ILE A 361 31.96 -18.06 -17.86
N SER A 362 31.85 -18.81 -16.76
CA SER A 362 32.77 -19.89 -16.40
C SER A 362 32.02 -21.22 -16.35
N TYR A 363 32.71 -22.31 -16.68
CA TYR A 363 32.13 -23.66 -16.59
C TYR A 363 32.44 -24.27 -15.22
N PRO A 364 31.48 -24.93 -14.56
CA PRO A 364 30.09 -25.21 -15.00
C PRO A 364 29.13 -24.02 -14.86
N ILE A 365 28.09 -24.00 -15.70
CA ILE A 365 27.03 -23.00 -15.67
C ILE A 365 26.01 -23.37 -14.59
N HIS A 366 25.53 -22.36 -13.89
CA HIS A 366 24.61 -22.53 -12.78
C HIS A 366 23.34 -21.69 -12.99
N LEU A 367 22.19 -22.29 -12.71
CA LEU A 367 20.93 -21.58 -12.50
C LEU A 367 20.51 -21.83 -11.05
N LYS A 368 20.52 -20.77 -10.24
CA LYS A 368 20.22 -20.81 -8.80
C LYS A 368 19.14 -19.79 -8.48
N TYR A 369 18.05 -20.25 -7.88
CA TYR A 369 16.99 -19.38 -7.40
C TYR A 369 16.21 -20.03 -6.27
N THR A 370 15.50 -19.22 -5.51
CA THR A 370 14.68 -19.64 -4.39
C THR A 370 13.24 -19.22 -4.64
N ILE A 371 12.30 -20.13 -4.44
CA ILE A 371 10.87 -19.85 -4.40
C ILE A 371 10.43 -19.89 -2.94
N CYS A 372 9.87 -18.82 -2.41
CA CYS A 372 9.34 -18.76 -1.05
C CYS A 372 7.83 -18.54 -1.08
N THR A 373 7.12 -19.19 -0.16
CA THR A 373 5.68 -19.02 0.05
C THR A 373 5.41 -18.53 1.46
N GLY A 374 4.45 -17.63 1.60
CA GLY A 374 4.05 -17.04 2.88
C GLY A 374 2.54 -17.08 3.07
N LYS A 375 2.10 -16.59 4.23
CA LYS A 375 0.67 -16.47 4.56
C LYS A 375 -0.03 -15.40 3.72
N ASP A 376 0.61 -14.24 3.59
CA ASP A 376 0.13 -13.12 2.78
C ASP A 376 1.30 -12.40 2.09
N MET A 377 0.97 -11.57 1.09
CA MET A 377 1.97 -10.86 0.28
C MET A 377 2.85 -9.93 1.11
N ARG A 378 2.29 -9.25 2.12
CA ARG A 378 3.01 -8.22 2.87
C ARG A 378 4.00 -8.86 3.83
N SER A 379 3.56 -9.88 4.57
CA SER A 379 4.43 -10.64 5.46
C SER A 379 5.58 -11.27 4.68
N LEU A 380 5.27 -11.89 3.53
CA LEU A 380 6.29 -12.50 2.68
C LEU A 380 7.24 -11.45 2.11
N HIS A 381 6.74 -10.32 1.65
CA HIS A 381 7.59 -9.24 1.15
C HIS A 381 8.56 -8.74 2.23
N LYS A 382 8.05 -8.47 3.44
CA LYS A 382 8.87 -8.08 4.59
C LYS A 382 9.97 -9.10 4.87
N ASP A 383 9.62 -10.38 5.00
CA ASP A 383 10.57 -11.44 5.31
C ASP A 383 11.61 -11.61 4.19
N MET A 384 11.19 -11.52 2.93
CA MET A 384 12.10 -11.60 1.77
C MET A 384 13.10 -10.43 1.75
N MET A 385 12.64 -9.21 1.99
CA MET A 385 13.52 -8.04 2.03
C MET A 385 14.52 -8.14 3.19
N LEU A 386 14.05 -8.45 4.40
CA LEU A 386 14.92 -8.54 5.58
C LEU A 386 15.90 -9.72 5.54
N THR A 387 15.56 -10.80 4.83
CA THR A 387 16.41 -12.00 4.73
C THR A 387 17.43 -11.91 3.59
N TYR A 388 17.00 -11.42 2.42
CA TYR A 388 17.81 -11.49 1.20
C TYR A 388 18.36 -10.13 0.74
N ARG A 389 17.99 -9.02 1.38
CA ARG A 389 18.51 -7.68 1.05
C ARG A 389 19.07 -7.02 2.30
N SER A 390 20.04 -6.13 2.08
CA SER A 390 20.46 -5.16 3.08
C SER A 390 19.62 -3.91 2.86
N ILE A 391 18.72 -3.60 3.80
CA ILE A 391 17.81 -2.46 3.66
C ILE A 391 18.38 -1.21 4.33
N LEU A 392 17.84 -0.06 3.94
CA LEU A 392 18.23 1.23 4.48
C LEU A 392 17.95 1.30 5.99
N THR A 393 18.99 1.62 6.77
CA THR A 393 18.91 1.88 8.21
C THR A 393 19.20 3.34 8.56
N ASP A 394 19.96 4.04 7.73
CA ASP A 394 20.27 5.46 7.92
C ASP A 394 19.15 6.35 7.37
N THR A 395 18.54 7.15 8.24
CA THR A 395 17.46 8.08 7.90
C THR A 395 17.95 9.51 7.64
N SER A 396 19.27 9.74 7.56
CA SER A 396 19.87 11.05 7.27
C SER A 396 19.32 11.69 5.98
N SER A 397 18.96 10.86 5.00
CA SER A 397 18.36 11.28 3.72
C SER A 397 16.89 11.70 3.78
N LYS A 398 16.25 11.71 4.97
CA LYS A 398 14.92 12.31 5.18
C LYS A 398 14.83 13.77 4.78
N VAL A 399 15.97 14.42 4.66
CA VAL A 399 16.10 15.83 4.30
C VAL A 399 15.60 16.14 2.88
N PHE A 400 15.59 15.16 1.98
CA PHE A 400 15.01 15.30 0.64
C PHE A 400 13.48 15.30 0.63
N LEU A 401 12.82 14.80 1.69
CA LEU A 401 11.37 14.88 1.81
C LEU A 401 10.92 16.34 1.93
N MET A 402 11.70 17.15 2.67
CA MET A 402 11.36 18.52 3.06
C MET A 402 11.71 19.57 2.00
N SER A 403 12.61 19.28 1.08
CA SER A 403 13.19 20.29 0.18
C SER A 403 13.27 19.77 -1.26
N PRO A 404 12.84 20.57 -2.25
CA PRO A 404 12.91 20.17 -3.65
C PRO A 404 14.34 20.14 -4.18
N VAL A 405 14.55 19.42 -5.28
CA VAL A 405 15.78 19.42 -6.07
C VAL A 405 15.59 20.27 -7.32
N TRP A 406 16.47 21.23 -7.53
CA TRP A 406 16.50 22.12 -8.69
C TRP A 406 17.65 21.71 -9.59
N VAL A 407 17.38 21.49 -10.86
CA VAL A 407 18.37 21.14 -11.88
C VAL A 407 18.35 22.21 -12.96
N ALA A 408 19.50 22.76 -13.32
CA ALA A 408 19.57 23.72 -14.41
C ALA A 408 19.21 23.04 -15.75
N SER A 409 18.41 23.73 -16.58
CA SER A 409 17.93 23.16 -17.85
C SER A 409 19.07 22.75 -18.79
N PRO A 410 18.94 21.61 -19.50
CA PRO A 410 19.87 21.25 -20.57
C PRO A 410 19.96 22.28 -21.70
N ARG A 411 18.95 23.15 -21.87
CA ARG A 411 18.93 24.25 -22.87
C ARG A 411 19.90 25.37 -22.56
N GLU A 412 20.08 25.67 -21.28
CA GLU A 412 20.93 26.77 -20.86
C GLU A 412 22.38 26.28 -20.82
N ASN A 413 23.30 27.13 -21.29
CA ASN A 413 24.72 26.89 -21.05
C ASN A 413 24.96 26.91 -19.56
N LEU A 414 25.53 25.83 -19.02
CA LEU A 414 25.83 25.76 -17.60
C LEU A 414 27.07 26.62 -17.30
N SER A 415 26.85 27.75 -16.64
CA SER A 415 27.85 28.77 -16.31
C SER A 415 27.54 29.39 -14.96
N GLN A 416 28.51 30.12 -14.42
CA GLN A 416 28.33 30.88 -13.19
C GLN A 416 27.14 31.86 -13.26
N ASP A 417 27.00 32.58 -14.37
CA ASP A 417 25.94 33.59 -14.55
C ASP A 417 24.57 32.93 -14.71
N SER A 418 24.46 31.87 -15.54
CA SER A 418 23.19 31.18 -15.73
C SER A 418 22.66 30.52 -14.46
N ILE A 419 23.53 29.95 -13.62
CA ILE A 419 23.12 29.40 -12.31
C ILE A 419 22.70 30.53 -11.36
N GLN A 420 23.40 31.67 -11.41
CA GLN A 420 23.02 32.85 -10.63
C GLN A 420 21.61 33.34 -11.01
N ASP A 421 21.34 33.42 -12.30
CA ASP A 421 20.05 33.85 -12.84
C ASP A 421 18.95 32.85 -12.51
N PHE A 422 19.20 31.54 -12.67
CA PHE A 422 18.25 30.50 -12.31
C PHE A 422 17.90 30.56 -10.82
N ALA A 423 18.90 30.68 -9.94
CA ALA A 423 18.67 30.85 -8.51
C ALA A 423 17.90 32.14 -8.19
N ASN A 424 18.16 33.24 -8.90
CA ASN A 424 17.41 34.49 -8.71
C ASN A 424 15.93 34.31 -9.09
N ARG A 425 15.63 33.65 -10.22
CA ARG A 425 14.25 33.37 -10.66
C ARG A 425 13.48 32.53 -9.64
N ILE A 426 14.14 31.51 -9.07
CA ILE A 426 13.58 30.71 -7.97
C ILE A 426 13.31 31.60 -6.76
N MET A 427 14.29 32.39 -6.32
CA MET A 427 14.11 33.25 -5.14
C MET A 427 13.05 34.35 -5.33
N GLU A 428 12.79 34.80 -6.54
CA GLU A 428 11.79 35.83 -6.82
C GLU A 428 10.35 35.31 -6.62
N HIS A 429 10.06 34.10 -7.11
CA HIS A 429 8.71 33.56 -7.16
C HIS A 429 8.43 32.45 -6.13
N THR A 430 9.49 31.78 -5.64
CA THR A 430 9.43 30.62 -4.73
C THR A 430 10.40 30.75 -3.54
N SER A 431 10.59 31.98 -3.03
CA SER A 431 11.51 32.31 -1.91
C SER A 431 11.38 31.45 -0.64
N LYS A 432 10.23 30.81 -0.41
CA LYS A 432 9.98 29.93 0.73
C LYS A 432 10.53 28.50 0.56
N LEU A 433 11.07 28.16 -0.61
CA LEU A 433 11.52 26.81 -0.96
C LEU A 433 12.99 26.74 -1.42
N PRO A 434 13.94 27.31 -0.66
CA PRO A 434 15.34 27.03 -0.93
C PRO A 434 15.56 25.53 -0.75
N GLY A 435 16.08 24.89 -1.80
CA GLY A 435 16.20 23.44 -1.89
C GLY A 435 17.63 23.00 -2.15
N PHE A 436 17.75 21.92 -2.92
CA PHE A 436 19.02 21.47 -3.46
C PHE A 436 19.23 22.04 -4.85
N MET A 437 20.40 22.58 -5.14
CA MET A 437 20.83 22.92 -6.50
C MET A 437 21.73 21.80 -7.01
N LEU A 438 21.24 21.00 -7.94
CA LEU A 438 21.98 19.91 -8.57
C LEU A 438 22.61 20.38 -9.88
N LEU A 439 23.93 20.31 -9.96
CA LEU A 439 24.67 20.58 -11.19
C LEU A 439 24.98 19.26 -11.90
N ASP A 440 24.49 19.13 -13.15
CA ASP A 440 24.80 18.00 -14.02
C ASP A 440 26.28 17.98 -14.46
N SER A 441 26.72 16.91 -15.13
CA SER A 441 28.15 16.66 -15.41
C SER A 441 28.88 17.79 -16.14
N ARG A 442 28.16 18.73 -16.79
CA ARG A 442 28.72 19.90 -17.50
C ARG A 442 29.47 20.87 -16.59
N TRP A 443 29.38 20.75 -15.26
CA TRP A 443 30.17 21.56 -14.32
C TRP A 443 31.68 21.27 -14.43
N GLN A 444 32.05 20.08 -14.90
CA GLN A 444 33.44 19.63 -14.99
C GLN A 444 34.14 20.20 -16.23
N LYS A 445 35.46 20.45 -16.12
CA LYS A 445 36.30 20.81 -17.28
C LYS A 445 36.32 19.70 -18.33
N GLU A 446 36.67 18.51 -17.88
CA GLU A 446 36.65 17.27 -18.65
C GLU A 446 35.83 16.24 -17.86
N GLU A 447 35.10 15.37 -18.55
CA GLU A 447 34.31 14.32 -17.92
C GLU A 447 35.23 13.40 -17.08
N GLY A 448 34.97 13.31 -15.78
CA GLY A 448 35.77 12.53 -14.83
C GLY A 448 36.96 13.28 -14.21
N SER A 449 37.19 14.55 -14.57
CA SER A 449 38.29 15.34 -14.00
C SER A 449 38.09 15.68 -12.51
N LEU A 450 36.82 15.81 -12.08
CA LEU A 450 36.43 16.29 -10.76
C LEU A 450 37.01 17.68 -10.42
N ASP A 451 37.10 18.58 -11.40
CA ASP A 451 37.38 20.00 -11.17
C ASP A 451 36.50 20.89 -12.06
N PHE A 452 36.14 22.06 -11.54
CA PHE A 452 35.26 22.99 -12.23
C PHE A 452 35.88 23.51 -13.52
N ASN A 453 35.08 23.60 -14.58
CA ASN A 453 35.47 24.28 -15.80
C ASN A 453 35.64 25.78 -15.54
N ARG A 454 36.89 26.28 -15.58
CA ARG A 454 37.20 27.69 -15.31
C ARG A 454 36.70 28.65 -16.38
N ASP A 455 36.44 28.16 -17.59
CA ASP A 455 35.90 28.99 -18.67
C ASP A 455 34.42 29.33 -18.40
N ASN A 456 33.66 28.37 -17.86
CA ASN A 456 32.24 28.54 -17.53
C ASN A 456 32.02 29.03 -16.08
N PHE A 457 32.94 28.68 -15.19
CA PHE A 457 32.94 29.00 -13.76
C PHE A 457 34.27 29.66 -13.39
N PRO A 458 34.46 30.96 -13.67
CA PRO A 458 35.70 31.64 -13.34
C PRO A 458 35.98 31.63 -11.83
N ASN A 459 34.94 31.86 -11.01
CA ASN A 459 35.01 31.90 -9.55
C ASN A 459 34.03 30.90 -8.90
N PRO A 460 34.26 29.57 -9.01
CA PRO A 460 33.31 28.56 -8.52
C PRO A 460 33.04 28.68 -7.01
N ARG A 461 34.04 29.07 -6.21
CA ARG A 461 33.86 29.30 -4.77
C ARG A 461 32.91 30.46 -4.46
N GLU A 462 32.95 31.51 -5.27
CA GLU A 462 32.13 32.69 -5.08
C GLU A 462 30.67 32.36 -5.36
N ILE A 463 30.38 31.76 -6.53
CA ILE A 463 29.01 31.40 -6.90
C ILE A 463 28.40 30.38 -5.94
N LEU A 464 29.15 29.35 -5.53
CA LEU A 464 28.67 28.37 -4.55
C LEU A 464 28.39 29.02 -3.19
N LYS A 465 29.22 29.98 -2.78
CA LYS A 465 28.96 30.78 -1.58
C LYS A 465 27.68 31.60 -1.74
N ILE A 466 27.46 32.24 -2.90
CA ILE A 466 26.23 33.00 -3.16
C ILE A 466 24.99 32.09 -3.10
N MET A 467 25.05 30.89 -3.71
CA MET A 467 23.97 29.90 -3.63
C MET A 467 23.62 29.56 -2.18
N ARG A 468 24.62 29.34 -1.34
CA ARG A 468 24.39 29.07 0.09
C ARG A 468 23.88 30.26 0.87
N HIS A 469 24.29 31.49 0.56
CA HIS A 469 23.70 32.68 1.17
C HIS A 469 22.22 32.86 0.80
N LYS A 470 21.80 32.32 -0.37
CA LYS A 470 20.39 32.25 -0.78
C LYS A 470 19.63 31.04 -0.20
N GLY A 471 20.31 30.17 0.55
CA GLY A 471 19.70 29.01 1.23
C GLY A 471 19.79 27.68 0.47
N PHE A 472 20.39 27.65 -0.74
CA PHE A 472 20.52 26.40 -1.49
C PHE A 472 21.67 25.54 -0.97
N ARG A 473 21.44 24.22 -0.91
CA ARG A 473 22.51 23.22 -0.76
C ARG A 473 22.93 22.70 -2.13
N VAL A 474 24.22 22.59 -2.38
CA VAL A 474 24.72 22.24 -3.71
C VAL A 474 25.09 20.77 -3.79
N LEU A 475 24.52 20.10 -4.80
CA LEU A 475 24.81 18.73 -5.18
C LEU A 475 25.51 18.70 -6.54
N LEU A 476 26.45 17.77 -6.71
CA LEU A 476 27.14 17.58 -7.99
C LEU A 476 26.87 16.17 -8.53
N THR A 477 26.58 16.07 -9.83
CA THR A 477 26.55 14.77 -10.51
C THR A 477 27.96 14.21 -10.65
N ILE A 478 28.13 12.95 -10.28
CA ILE A 478 29.38 12.18 -10.33
C ILE A 478 29.14 10.88 -11.12
N HIS A 479 30.14 10.45 -11.89
CA HIS A 479 30.10 9.21 -12.66
C HIS A 479 31.46 8.49 -12.62
N PRO A 480 31.53 7.17 -12.89
CA PRO A 480 32.74 6.37 -12.72
C PRO A 480 33.68 6.39 -13.94
N PHE A 481 33.52 7.35 -14.86
CA PHE A 481 34.27 7.39 -16.13
C PHE A 481 35.33 8.49 -16.10
N VAL A 482 36.49 8.22 -16.69
CA VAL A 482 37.54 9.21 -16.96
C VAL A 482 37.77 9.30 -18.46
N CYS A 483 37.65 10.50 -19.04
CA CYS A 483 37.63 10.69 -20.49
C CYS A 483 38.95 11.25 -21.05
N LEU A 484 39.21 10.94 -22.33
CA LEU A 484 40.36 11.46 -23.07
C LEU A 484 40.01 12.79 -23.79
N PRO A 485 40.97 13.72 -23.91
CA PRO A 485 42.25 13.77 -23.18
C PRO A 485 42.03 14.36 -21.78
N SER A 486 42.54 13.69 -20.74
CA SER A 486 42.59 14.24 -19.39
C SER A 486 43.84 13.79 -18.65
N SER A 487 44.49 14.68 -17.91
CA SER A 487 45.61 14.30 -17.04
C SER A 487 45.18 13.29 -15.97
N ILE A 488 43.88 13.26 -15.64
CA ILE A 488 43.31 12.30 -14.68
C ILE A 488 43.23 10.91 -15.28
N PHE A 489 42.98 10.79 -16.58
CA PHE A 489 43.05 9.52 -17.29
C PHE A 489 44.46 8.92 -17.19
N GLU A 490 45.50 9.73 -17.42
CA GLU A 490 46.89 9.29 -17.30
C GLU A 490 47.23 8.81 -15.88
N GLN A 491 46.81 9.58 -14.86
CA GLN A 491 46.96 9.17 -13.46
C GLN A 491 46.22 7.86 -13.14
N ALA A 492 44.99 7.70 -13.65
CA ALA A 492 44.21 6.49 -13.45
C ALA A 492 44.83 5.27 -14.16
N TYR A 493 45.41 5.48 -15.34
CA TYR A 493 46.13 4.43 -16.07
C TYR A 493 47.40 4.01 -15.33
N VAL A 494 48.27 4.96 -14.95
CA VAL A 494 49.52 4.67 -14.22
C VAL A 494 49.23 4.03 -12.86
N GLY A 495 48.16 4.45 -12.19
CA GLY A 495 47.71 3.90 -10.91
C GLY A 495 47.01 2.54 -11.00
N GLY A 496 46.77 2.00 -12.20
CA GLY A 496 46.07 0.72 -12.38
C GLY A 496 44.62 0.76 -11.89
N HIS A 497 43.95 1.91 -12.03
CA HIS A 497 42.60 2.15 -11.55
C HIS A 497 41.49 1.82 -12.57
N LEU A 498 41.87 1.54 -13.82
CA LEU A 498 40.95 1.36 -14.95
C LEU A 498 40.57 -0.10 -15.14
N VAL A 499 39.33 -0.32 -15.59
CA VAL A 499 38.89 -1.63 -16.08
C VAL A 499 39.72 -2.00 -17.31
N SER A 500 40.26 -3.21 -17.30
CA SER A 500 41.21 -3.68 -18.31
C SER A 500 40.66 -4.87 -19.10
N ASP A 501 41.42 -5.30 -20.08
CA ASP A 501 41.25 -6.59 -20.75
C ASP A 501 41.52 -7.77 -19.79
N LYS A 502 41.20 -8.99 -20.24
CA LYS A 502 41.42 -10.24 -19.49
C LYS A 502 42.87 -10.43 -19.03
N TRP A 503 43.83 -9.91 -19.80
CA TRP A 503 45.25 -10.01 -19.49
C TRP A 503 45.78 -8.87 -18.59
N LYS A 504 44.93 -7.89 -18.26
CA LYS A 504 45.27 -6.70 -17.46
C LYS A 504 46.42 -5.87 -18.04
N ASN A 505 46.56 -5.88 -19.36
CA ASN A 505 47.62 -5.19 -20.09
C ASN A 505 47.16 -3.84 -20.63
N VAL A 506 45.88 -3.69 -20.98
CA VAL A 506 45.37 -2.49 -21.67
C VAL A 506 44.06 -2.03 -21.02
N PRO A 507 43.90 -0.73 -20.71
CA PRO A 507 42.64 -0.18 -20.25
C PRO A 507 41.63 -0.21 -21.39
N LEU A 508 40.41 -0.64 -21.09
CA LEU A 508 39.35 -0.67 -22.09
C LEU A 508 38.68 0.70 -22.20
N LEU A 509 38.39 1.08 -23.44
CA LEU A 509 37.73 2.32 -23.78
C LEU A 509 36.25 2.06 -24.09
N THR A 510 35.42 3.00 -23.66
CA THR A 510 33.98 3.05 -23.89
C THR A 510 33.58 4.47 -24.30
N LYS A 511 32.30 4.64 -24.66
CA LYS A 511 31.72 5.94 -24.99
C LYS A 511 30.80 6.39 -23.85
N TRP A 512 31.05 7.57 -23.31
CA TRP A 512 30.21 8.21 -22.29
C TRP A 512 29.98 9.68 -22.67
N SER A 513 28.73 10.13 -22.68
CA SER A 513 28.34 11.50 -23.07
C SER A 513 28.97 11.96 -24.39
N GLY A 514 29.09 11.07 -25.37
CA GLY A 514 29.69 11.35 -26.67
C GLY A 514 31.23 11.34 -26.71
N LYS A 515 31.90 11.22 -25.56
CA LYS A 515 33.37 11.22 -25.43
C LYS A 515 33.92 9.80 -25.25
N ILE A 516 35.19 9.61 -25.60
CA ILE A 516 35.92 8.35 -25.39
C ILE A 516 36.48 8.35 -23.97
N CYS A 517 36.12 7.35 -23.18
CA CYS A 517 36.43 7.28 -21.77
C CYS A 517 36.82 5.86 -21.36
N SER A 518 37.41 5.70 -20.17
CA SER A 518 37.57 4.40 -19.52
C SER A 518 36.82 4.38 -18.20
N LEU A 519 36.37 3.18 -17.80
CA LEU A 519 35.63 2.96 -16.57
C LEU A 519 36.62 2.70 -15.42
N LEU A 520 36.40 3.35 -14.27
CA LEU A 520 37.13 3.09 -13.04
C LEU A 520 36.69 1.76 -12.42
N ASP A 521 37.65 0.95 -11.98
CA ASP A 521 37.39 -0.35 -11.37
C ASP A 521 37.20 -0.26 -9.85
N PHE A 522 35.97 -0.03 -9.41
CA PHE A 522 35.59 0.01 -7.99
C PHE A 522 35.64 -1.36 -7.30
N THR A 523 35.82 -2.46 -8.03
CA THR A 523 36.07 -3.78 -7.40
C THR A 523 37.45 -3.86 -6.76
N ASN A 524 38.34 -2.91 -7.09
CA ASN A 524 39.62 -2.69 -6.44
C ASN A 524 39.48 -1.65 -5.30
N ASN A 525 39.80 -2.06 -4.06
CA ASN A 525 39.77 -1.17 -2.90
C ASN A 525 40.74 0.03 -3.03
N VAL A 526 41.84 -0.11 -3.77
CA VAL A 526 42.79 0.97 -4.02
C VAL A 526 42.14 2.06 -4.88
N THR A 527 41.45 1.69 -5.96
CA THR A 527 40.68 2.61 -6.81
C THR A 527 39.60 3.33 -6.01
N SER A 528 38.84 2.58 -5.21
CA SER A 528 37.81 3.14 -4.33
C SER A 528 38.39 4.18 -3.37
N THR A 529 39.54 3.91 -2.75
CA THR A 529 40.19 4.86 -1.83
C THR A 529 40.74 6.08 -2.56
N TRP A 530 41.38 5.88 -3.71
CA TRP A 530 41.88 6.96 -4.56
C TRP A 530 40.75 7.91 -4.99
N PHE A 531 39.61 7.37 -5.42
CA PHE A 531 38.46 8.18 -5.79
C PHE A 531 37.83 8.88 -4.57
N LEU A 532 37.83 8.23 -3.40
CA LEU A 532 37.34 8.81 -2.13
C LEU A 532 38.08 10.11 -1.81
N GLU A 533 39.41 10.05 -1.81
CA GLU A 533 40.25 11.18 -1.46
C GLU A 533 40.02 12.36 -2.40
N ARG A 534 39.78 12.10 -3.69
CA ARG A 534 39.46 13.13 -4.67
C ARG A 534 38.12 13.80 -4.38
N LEU A 535 37.08 13.02 -4.07
CA LEU A 535 35.77 13.58 -3.70
C LEU A 535 35.83 14.33 -2.36
N LEU A 536 36.58 13.86 -1.38
CA LEU A 536 36.80 14.57 -0.11
C LEU A 536 37.56 15.89 -0.32
N LYS A 537 38.58 15.90 -1.18
CA LYS A 537 39.28 17.13 -1.58
C LYS A 537 38.36 18.10 -2.32
N LEU A 538 37.52 17.60 -3.23
CA LEU A 538 36.52 18.40 -3.94
C LEU A 538 35.52 19.03 -2.96
N LYS A 539 34.99 18.21 -2.05
CA LYS A 539 34.09 18.61 -0.97
C LYS A 539 34.74 19.67 -0.09
N GLN A 540 35.98 19.50 0.36
CA GLN A 540 36.67 20.48 1.20
C GLN A 540 37.02 21.76 0.42
N ARG A 541 37.40 21.65 -0.86
CA ARG A 541 37.88 22.78 -1.67
C ARG A 541 36.77 23.76 -2.04
N TYR A 542 35.58 23.24 -2.35
CA TYR A 542 34.43 24.01 -2.81
C TYR A 542 33.24 23.98 -1.85
N ASP A 543 33.35 23.20 -0.77
CA ASP A 543 32.39 23.10 0.31
C ASP A 543 31.01 22.67 -0.22
N ILE A 544 31.00 21.46 -0.80
CA ILE A 544 29.87 20.82 -1.47
C ILE A 544 29.06 20.00 -0.45
N ASP A 545 27.73 20.05 -0.52
CA ASP A 545 26.85 19.37 0.43
C ASP A 545 26.68 17.86 0.12
N GLY A 546 26.74 17.50 -1.16
CA GLY A 546 26.45 16.13 -1.57
C GLY A 546 26.67 15.81 -3.06
N PHE A 547 26.34 14.58 -3.42
CA PHE A 547 26.64 14.01 -4.74
C PHE A 547 25.50 13.13 -5.25
N VAL A 548 25.25 13.18 -6.55
CA VAL A 548 24.33 12.25 -7.24
C VAL A 548 25.14 11.35 -8.16
N PHE A 549 25.10 10.04 -7.91
CA PHE A 549 25.88 9.03 -8.62
C PHE A 549 25.14 8.53 -9.86
N THR A 550 25.82 8.54 -11.00
CA THR A 550 25.26 8.21 -12.30
C THR A 550 26.27 7.37 -13.08
N GLY A 551 25.80 6.65 -14.10
CA GLY A 551 26.71 5.83 -14.92
C GLY A 551 27.15 4.53 -14.24
N GLY A 552 27.85 3.70 -14.99
CA GLY A 552 28.31 2.37 -14.55
C GLY A 552 27.37 1.22 -14.91
N GLN A 553 26.29 1.50 -15.65
CA GLN A 553 25.42 0.45 -16.20
C GLN A 553 26.18 -0.46 -17.18
N THR A 554 25.68 -1.68 -17.33
CA THR A 554 26.29 -2.68 -18.21
C THR A 554 26.32 -2.24 -19.68
N THR A 555 25.38 -1.42 -20.16
CA THR A 555 25.41 -0.85 -21.53
C THR A 555 26.71 -0.11 -21.87
N TYR A 556 27.36 0.51 -20.88
CA TYR A 556 28.60 1.27 -21.09
C TYR A 556 29.86 0.44 -20.86
N LEU A 557 29.73 -0.86 -20.57
CA LEU A 557 30.86 -1.73 -20.29
C LEU A 557 31.45 -2.28 -21.60
N PRO A 558 32.76 -2.14 -21.85
CA PRO A 558 33.38 -2.69 -23.05
C PRO A 558 33.28 -4.23 -23.12
N ARG A 559 33.25 -4.77 -24.33
CA ARG A 559 33.36 -6.22 -24.54
C ARG A 559 34.68 -6.75 -23.98
N TYR A 560 34.66 -7.97 -23.45
CA TYR A 560 35.82 -8.65 -22.86
C TYR A 560 36.45 -7.92 -21.66
N TYR A 561 35.67 -7.09 -20.96
CA TYR A 561 36.08 -6.48 -19.71
C TYR A 561 36.61 -7.51 -18.70
N SER A 562 37.46 -7.02 -17.81
CA SER A 562 37.98 -7.75 -16.66
C SER A 562 38.06 -6.80 -15.47
N TYR A 563 37.31 -7.10 -14.43
CA TYR A 563 37.42 -6.42 -13.14
C TYR A 563 38.55 -7.03 -12.30
N TYR A 564 39.03 -6.30 -11.31
CA TYR A 564 40.00 -6.77 -10.33
C TYR A 564 39.47 -8.00 -9.59
N LYS A 565 38.22 -7.92 -9.12
CA LYS A 565 37.44 -9.06 -8.61
C LYS A 565 36.44 -9.51 -9.68
N SER A 566 36.69 -10.67 -10.27
CA SER A 566 35.80 -11.23 -11.30
C SER A 566 34.47 -11.69 -10.69
N SER A 567 33.40 -11.45 -11.43
CA SER A 567 32.04 -11.91 -11.18
C SER A 567 31.39 -12.29 -12.50
N VAL A 568 30.44 -13.23 -12.48
CA VAL A 568 29.71 -13.63 -13.68
C VAL A 568 28.78 -12.50 -14.12
N ASN A 569 28.11 -11.87 -13.14
CA ASN A 569 27.22 -10.74 -13.36
C ASN A 569 27.98 -9.40 -13.30
N PRO A 570 28.00 -8.59 -14.37
CA PRO A 570 28.66 -7.29 -14.35
C PRO A 570 28.05 -6.29 -13.37
N ASP A 571 26.75 -6.36 -13.10
CA ASP A 571 26.05 -5.35 -12.28
C ASP A 571 26.43 -5.40 -10.80
N LEU A 572 27.11 -6.46 -10.34
CA LEU A 572 27.72 -6.49 -9.00
C LEU A 572 28.72 -5.36 -8.79
N PHE A 573 29.28 -4.79 -9.87
CA PHE A 573 30.04 -3.55 -9.85
C PHE A 573 29.29 -2.40 -9.17
N LEU A 574 27.99 -2.23 -9.45
CA LEU A 574 27.18 -1.12 -8.92
C LEU A 574 27.05 -1.19 -7.40
N SER A 575 26.98 -2.39 -6.82
CA SER A 575 26.99 -2.57 -5.36
C SER A 575 28.27 -2.04 -4.72
N GLN A 576 29.43 -2.24 -5.37
CA GLN A 576 30.72 -1.72 -4.89
C GLN A 576 30.82 -0.20 -5.10
N TYR A 577 30.37 0.28 -6.27
CA TYR A 577 30.36 1.69 -6.60
C TYR A 577 29.52 2.53 -5.60
N LEU A 578 28.35 2.03 -5.21
CA LEU A 578 27.46 2.75 -4.28
C LEU A 578 27.77 2.48 -2.80
N SER A 579 28.32 1.30 -2.44
CA SER A 579 28.86 1.06 -1.10
C SER A 579 29.99 2.04 -0.76
N PHE A 580 30.83 2.35 -1.75
CA PHE A 580 31.81 3.42 -1.66
C PHE A 580 31.18 4.78 -1.33
N ALA A 581 30.09 5.15 -2.00
CA ALA A 581 29.44 6.45 -1.82
C ALA A 581 28.93 6.65 -0.38
N GLY A 582 28.44 5.60 0.28
CA GLY A 582 28.02 5.63 1.68
C GLY A 582 29.11 6.07 2.67
N ARG A 583 30.40 5.97 2.29
CA ARG A 583 31.55 6.40 3.13
C ARG A 583 31.76 7.92 3.13
N LEU A 584 31.10 8.68 2.25
CA LEU A 584 31.30 10.12 2.10
C LEU A 584 30.66 10.97 3.19
N ASN A 585 29.79 10.39 4.04
CA ASN A 585 28.98 11.11 5.04
C ASN A 585 28.45 12.45 4.49
N SER A 586 27.70 12.35 3.40
CA SER A 586 27.21 13.47 2.59
C SER A 586 25.78 13.20 2.16
N ILE A 587 25.12 14.19 1.58
CA ILE A 587 23.79 14.03 1.00
C ILE A 587 23.92 13.30 -0.34
N LEU A 588 23.23 12.17 -0.52
CA LEU A 588 23.45 11.29 -1.67
C LEU A 588 22.18 11.04 -2.49
N GLY A 589 22.37 10.85 -3.80
CA GLY A 589 21.38 10.30 -4.72
C GLY A 589 22.04 9.38 -5.74
N THR A 590 21.26 8.55 -6.43
CA THR A 590 21.77 7.70 -7.54
C THR A 590 20.71 7.45 -8.60
N GLU A 591 21.13 7.21 -9.84
CA GLU A 591 20.27 6.77 -10.96
C GLU A 591 20.45 5.28 -11.29
N VAL A 592 21.40 4.61 -10.62
CA VAL A 592 21.78 3.23 -10.89
C VAL A 592 21.71 2.38 -9.62
N GLY A 593 21.54 1.06 -9.75
CA GLY A 593 21.52 0.17 -8.60
C GLY A 593 21.33 -1.31 -8.92
N PHE A 594 22.04 -2.16 -8.16
CA PHE A 594 21.84 -3.60 -8.12
C PHE A 594 22.23 -4.11 -6.73
N LEU A 595 21.25 -4.63 -5.97
CA LEU A 595 21.40 -4.97 -4.54
C LEU A 595 21.87 -3.80 -3.66
N THR A 596 21.30 -2.60 -3.89
CA THR A 596 21.71 -1.36 -3.21
C THR A 596 20.58 -0.73 -2.38
N GLN A 597 19.67 -1.54 -1.86
CA GLN A 597 18.55 -1.09 -1.02
C GLN A 597 18.99 -0.40 0.28
N ASN A 598 20.23 -0.59 0.72
CA ASN A 598 20.83 0.11 1.85
C ASN A 598 21.48 1.46 1.50
N PHE A 599 21.42 1.90 0.24
CA PHE A 599 22.00 3.16 -0.18
C PHE A 599 21.35 4.33 0.58
N PRO A 600 22.12 5.17 1.31
CA PRO A 600 21.56 6.21 2.16
C PRO A 600 21.23 7.48 1.36
N GLY A 601 20.39 7.34 0.34
CA GLY A 601 20.03 8.41 -0.59
C GLY A 601 18.80 8.07 -1.42
N PHE A 602 18.38 9.01 -2.27
CA PHE A 602 17.28 8.73 -3.19
C PHE A 602 17.74 7.92 -4.41
N ILE A 603 16.83 7.15 -5.00
CA ILE A 603 16.98 6.52 -6.31
C ILE A 603 16.16 7.31 -7.32
N ARG A 604 16.78 7.81 -8.39
CA ARG A 604 16.09 8.53 -9.46
C ARG A 604 15.75 7.58 -10.60
N LEU A 605 14.56 7.77 -11.16
CA LEU A 605 14.08 7.05 -12.34
C LEU A 605 14.86 7.44 -13.61
N THR A 606 14.76 6.61 -14.64
CA THR A 606 15.28 6.93 -15.99
C THR A 606 14.68 8.26 -16.49
N PRO A 607 15.47 9.10 -17.19
CA PRO A 607 14.99 10.38 -17.71
C PRO A 607 13.68 10.29 -18.50
N ARG A 608 12.76 11.23 -18.24
CA ARG A 608 11.41 11.23 -18.80
C ARG A 608 11.25 12.15 -20.00
N THR A 609 10.40 11.75 -20.93
CA THR A 609 10.00 12.59 -22.07
C THR A 609 8.94 13.61 -21.67
N VAL A 610 8.88 14.72 -22.39
CA VAL A 610 7.89 15.79 -22.17
C VAL A 610 6.57 15.39 -22.84
N SER A 611 5.87 14.42 -22.26
CA SER A 611 4.68 13.79 -22.86
C SER A 611 3.77 13.13 -21.83
N TRP A 612 2.53 12.83 -22.24
CA TRP A 612 1.54 12.13 -21.42
C TRP A 612 1.62 10.60 -21.50
N ASP A 613 2.46 10.04 -22.38
CA ASP A 613 2.45 8.60 -22.67
C ASP A 613 2.88 7.73 -21.47
N SER A 614 2.50 6.46 -21.53
CA SER A 614 2.81 5.44 -20.52
C SER A 614 4.16 4.72 -20.74
N LEU A 615 4.90 5.06 -21.79
CA LEU A 615 6.17 4.43 -22.13
C LEU A 615 7.34 5.10 -21.39
N THR A 616 7.42 6.42 -21.47
CA THR A 616 8.49 7.26 -20.90
C THR A 616 8.01 8.62 -20.40
N GLY A 617 6.73 8.98 -20.61
CA GLY A 617 6.11 10.23 -20.16
C GLY A 617 5.48 10.15 -18.76
N LEU A 618 4.52 11.04 -18.49
CA LEU A 618 3.81 11.11 -17.20
C LEU A 618 3.16 9.79 -16.80
N GLY A 619 2.58 9.05 -17.76
CA GLY A 619 1.89 7.80 -17.51
C GLY A 619 2.80 6.66 -17.02
N SER A 620 4.12 6.77 -17.20
CA SER A 620 5.07 5.73 -16.77
C SER A 620 5.54 5.90 -15.32
N VAL A 621 5.30 7.07 -14.70
CA VAL A 621 5.83 7.42 -13.38
C VAL A 621 5.29 6.51 -12.27
N ILE A 622 3.97 6.33 -12.21
CA ILE A 622 3.34 5.55 -11.12
C ILE A 622 3.79 4.07 -11.16
N PRO A 623 3.70 3.34 -12.29
CA PRO A 623 4.17 1.95 -12.35
C PRO A 623 5.62 1.77 -11.90
N GLU A 624 6.52 2.65 -12.33
CA GLU A 624 7.95 2.53 -12.03
C GLU A 624 8.29 2.84 -10.58
N ILE A 625 7.62 3.83 -9.96
CA ILE A 625 7.77 4.11 -8.53
C ILE A 625 7.24 2.97 -7.68
N LEU A 626 6.06 2.45 -8.01
CA LEU A 626 5.48 1.31 -7.30
C LEU A 626 6.40 0.10 -7.37
N ASN A 627 7.04 -0.12 -8.53
CA ASN A 627 7.97 -1.22 -8.70
C ASN A 627 9.25 -1.04 -7.88
N LEU A 628 9.88 0.13 -7.92
CA LEU A 628 11.04 0.40 -7.06
C LEU A 628 10.70 0.33 -5.57
N GLY A 629 9.49 0.73 -5.19
CA GLY A 629 8.96 0.55 -3.83
C GLY A 629 8.97 -0.92 -3.42
N ILE A 630 8.41 -1.83 -4.24
CA ILE A 630 8.44 -3.28 -4.01
C ILE A 630 9.87 -3.85 -4.03
N LEU A 631 10.80 -3.24 -4.76
CA LEU A 631 12.20 -3.65 -4.74
C LEU A 631 12.97 -3.15 -3.51
N GLY A 632 12.29 -2.49 -2.56
CA GLY A 632 12.87 -2.06 -1.28
C GLY A 632 13.58 -0.71 -1.35
N TYR A 633 13.23 0.16 -2.31
CA TYR A 633 13.76 1.52 -2.39
C TYR A 633 12.73 2.54 -1.85
N PRO A 634 12.93 3.10 -0.64
CA PRO A 634 11.92 3.95 0.01
C PRO A 634 11.87 5.37 -0.58
N LEU A 635 13.01 5.94 -0.94
CA LEU A 635 13.14 7.32 -1.42
C LEU A 635 13.32 7.32 -2.94
N VAL A 636 12.21 7.34 -3.68
CA VAL A 636 12.24 7.36 -5.15
C VAL A 636 12.02 8.80 -5.66
N ASN A 637 12.89 9.23 -6.58
CA ASN A 637 12.79 10.50 -7.28
C ASN A 637 12.22 10.27 -8.70
N PRO A 638 11.03 10.81 -9.02
CA PRO A 638 10.37 10.62 -10.31
C PRO A 638 11.09 11.23 -11.52
N GLY A 639 12.07 12.11 -11.29
CA GLY A 639 12.59 13.01 -12.31
C GLY A 639 11.90 14.38 -12.27
N SER A 640 12.20 15.21 -13.25
CA SER A 640 11.76 16.61 -13.25
C SER A 640 10.26 16.76 -13.55
N VAL A 641 9.59 17.66 -12.83
CA VAL A 641 8.20 18.07 -13.14
C VAL A 641 8.12 18.55 -14.58
N GLY A 642 7.23 17.92 -15.36
CA GLY A 642 7.06 18.19 -16.78
C GLY A 642 8.01 17.41 -17.72
N GLY A 643 8.85 16.52 -17.18
CA GLY A 643 9.80 15.69 -17.92
C GLY A 643 11.25 16.22 -17.86
N ASP A 644 12.22 15.36 -18.17
CA ASP A 644 13.66 15.66 -18.17
C ASP A 644 14.16 16.08 -19.58
N GLY A 645 13.26 16.57 -20.44
CA GLY A 645 13.49 16.78 -21.87
C GLY A 645 14.75 17.57 -22.21
N ARG A 646 15.21 17.45 -23.47
CA ARG A 646 16.38 18.18 -24.01
C ARG A 646 16.06 19.63 -24.33
N GLY A 647 15.33 20.27 -23.43
CA GLY A 647 14.91 21.65 -23.51
C GLY A 647 13.42 21.89 -23.64
N GLU A 648 12.67 20.98 -24.24
CA GLU A 648 11.23 21.12 -24.46
C GLU A 648 10.50 21.70 -23.25
N VAL A 649 9.67 22.71 -23.48
CA VAL A 649 8.85 23.31 -22.44
C VAL A 649 7.50 22.60 -22.49
N PRO A 650 7.08 21.92 -21.41
CA PRO A 650 5.78 21.26 -21.35
C PRO A 650 4.65 22.27 -21.51
N SER A 651 3.49 21.81 -21.97
CA SER A 651 2.28 22.62 -21.87
C SER A 651 1.98 22.91 -20.41
N GLN A 652 1.35 24.05 -20.14
CA GLN A 652 0.96 24.44 -18.78
C GLN A 652 0.11 23.36 -18.10
N GLU A 653 -0.81 22.70 -18.85
CA GLU A 653 -1.61 21.60 -18.32
C GLU A 653 -0.75 20.39 -17.93
N LEU A 654 0.15 19.95 -18.80
CA LEU A 654 1.04 18.82 -18.49
C LEU A 654 1.91 19.14 -17.26
N TYR A 655 2.46 20.35 -17.18
CA TYR A 655 3.29 20.79 -16.06
C TYR A 655 2.50 20.78 -14.73
N LEU A 656 1.27 21.33 -14.73
CA LEU A 656 0.39 21.32 -13.56
C LEU A 656 0.06 19.90 -13.09
N ARG A 657 -0.38 19.00 -14.00
CA ARG A 657 -0.71 17.61 -13.62
C ARG A 657 0.49 16.84 -13.10
N TRP A 658 1.66 17.10 -13.66
CA TRP A 658 2.90 16.49 -13.18
C TRP A 658 3.28 17.04 -11.80
N MET A 659 3.10 18.33 -11.57
CA MET A 659 3.34 18.97 -10.27
C MET A 659 2.43 18.41 -9.17
N GLU A 660 1.15 18.21 -9.48
CA GLU A 660 0.18 17.56 -8.60
C GLU A 660 0.63 16.15 -8.22
N LEU A 661 0.97 15.31 -9.20
CA LEU A 661 1.47 13.96 -8.97
C LEU A 661 2.69 13.96 -8.04
N VAL A 662 3.70 14.77 -8.37
CA VAL A 662 5.00 14.76 -7.69
C VAL A 662 4.91 15.32 -6.27
N THR A 663 3.93 16.19 -5.99
CA THR A 663 3.64 16.69 -4.63
C THR A 663 3.35 15.56 -3.64
N PHE A 664 2.81 14.44 -4.11
CA PHE A 664 2.53 13.26 -3.30
C PHE A 664 3.61 12.17 -3.39
N LEU A 665 4.77 12.46 -3.99
CA LEU A 665 5.89 11.51 -4.08
C LEU A 665 7.01 11.90 -3.12
N PRO A 666 7.94 10.99 -2.76
CA PRO A 666 8.96 11.27 -1.74
C PRO A 666 9.84 12.47 -2.11
N ILE A 667 10.27 12.58 -3.37
CA ILE A 667 11.17 13.64 -3.84
C ILE A 667 10.47 14.47 -4.91
N VAL A 668 10.59 15.80 -4.79
CA VAL A 668 10.13 16.77 -5.79
C VAL A 668 11.36 17.33 -6.52
N GLN A 669 11.36 17.28 -7.85
CA GLN A 669 12.45 17.82 -8.66
C GLN A 669 11.92 18.74 -9.77
N PHE A 670 12.59 19.87 -10.00
CA PHE A 670 12.26 20.84 -11.02
C PHE A 670 13.45 21.11 -11.94
N THR A 671 13.18 21.19 -13.24
CA THR A 671 14.11 21.74 -14.24
C THR A 671 13.67 23.12 -14.75
N ILE A 672 12.37 23.38 -14.73
CA ILE A 672 11.76 24.67 -15.09
C ILE A 672 11.14 25.26 -13.83
N SER A 673 11.38 26.55 -13.58
CA SER A 673 10.80 27.22 -12.42
C SER A 673 9.29 27.40 -12.63
N PRO A 674 8.45 27.12 -11.63
CA PRO A 674 7.02 27.46 -11.69
C PRO A 674 6.77 28.94 -12.03
N GLY A 675 7.69 29.84 -11.62
CA GLY A 675 7.65 31.26 -11.96
C GLY A 675 7.95 31.59 -13.42
N ASP A 676 8.42 30.64 -14.22
CA ASP A 676 8.58 30.80 -15.67
C ASP A 676 7.21 30.66 -16.41
N TYR A 677 6.15 30.26 -15.70
CA TYR A 677 4.77 30.23 -16.18
C TYR A 677 3.98 31.44 -15.65
N ASP A 678 2.64 31.36 -15.67
CA ASP A 678 1.78 32.40 -15.14
C ASP A 678 1.63 32.32 -13.61
N LYS A 679 0.98 33.35 -13.05
CA LYS A 679 0.71 33.44 -11.60
C LYS A 679 -0.12 32.25 -11.10
N MET A 680 -0.99 31.67 -11.94
CA MET A 680 -1.82 30.54 -11.55
C MET A 680 -0.97 29.32 -11.17
N VAL A 681 0.07 29.00 -11.96
CA VAL A 681 0.99 27.88 -11.64
C VAL A 681 1.69 28.09 -10.29
N VAL A 682 2.11 29.33 -10.00
CA VAL A 682 2.78 29.67 -8.74
C VAL A 682 1.81 29.58 -7.56
N ASP A 683 0.58 30.09 -7.71
CA ASP A 683 -0.45 30.01 -6.66
C ASP A 683 -0.80 28.53 -6.37
N THR A 684 -0.99 27.69 -7.41
CA THR A 684 -1.22 26.24 -7.25
C THR A 684 -0.07 25.53 -6.57
N LEU A 685 1.19 25.90 -6.87
CA LEU A 685 2.35 25.35 -6.18
C LEU A 685 2.26 25.58 -4.66
N TYR A 686 1.90 26.79 -4.22
CA TYR A 686 1.81 27.10 -2.79
C TYR A 686 0.70 26.30 -2.09
N GLU A 687 -0.44 26.08 -2.76
CA GLU A 687 -1.52 25.25 -2.25
C GLU A 687 -1.09 23.78 -2.11
N LEU A 688 -0.42 23.24 -3.14
CA LEU A 688 0.11 21.88 -3.13
C LEU A 688 1.17 21.67 -2.04
N LEU A 689 2.01 22.67 -1.78
CA LEU A 689 3.02 22.61 -0.72
C LEU A 689 2.42 22.64 0.67
N ALA A 690 1.36 23.41 0.90
CA ALA A 690 0.63 23.39 2.16
C ALA A 690 0.06 21.99 2.42
N ILE A 691 -0.59 21.38 1.40
CA ILE A 691 -1.09 20.00 1.48
C ILE A 691 0.05 19.02 1.76
N ARG A 692 1.17 19.17 1.07
CA ARG A 692 2.33 18.30 1.28
C ARG A 692 2.84 18.40 2.71
N GLU A 693 3.00 19.62 3.24
CA GLU A 693 3.53 19.87 4.57
C GLU A 693 2.62 19.31 5.66
N ASP A 694 1.31 19.54 5.56
CA ASP A 694 0.32 19.16 6.56
C ASP A 694 -0.06 17.68 6.49
N LEU A 695 -0.18 17.11 5.29
CA LEU A 695 -0.71 15.76 5.07
C LEU A 695 0.38 14.74 4.71
N VAL A 696 1.24 15.03 3.72
CA VAL A 696 2.15 14.01 3.14
C VAL A 696 3.41 13.79 3.98
N LEU A 697 4.07 14.86 4.42
CA LEU A 697 5.36 14.78 5.11
C LEU A 697 5.28 14.04 6.46
N PRO A 698 4.26 14.21 7.32
CA PRO A 698 4.16 13.45 8.57
C PRO A 698 4.07 11.95 8.32
N ILE A 699 3.34 11.54 7.29
CA ILE A 699 3.16 10.13 6.91
C ILE A 699 4.49 9.54 6.43
N TYR A 700 5.20 10.24 5.54
CA TYR A 700 6.49 9.77 5.04
C TYR A 700 7.59 9.76 6.09
N LYS A 701 7.63 10.72 7.01
CA LYS A 701 8.57 10.69 8.14
C LYS A 701 8.38 9.43 8.98
N THR A 702 7.13 9.16 9.37
CA THR A 702 6.77 7.98 10.15
C THR A 702 7.07 6.69 9.40
N ALA A 703 6.70 6.61 8.12
CA ALA A 703 6.95 5.43 7.29
C ALA A 703 8.44 5.18 7.07
N LEU A 704 9.26 6.23 6.91
CA LEU A 704 10.71 6.10 6.74
C LEU A 704 11.39 5.64 8.04
N GLU A 705 10.94 6.12 9.20
CA GLU A 705 11.43 5.68 10.51
C GLU A 705 11.12 4.20 10.77
N GLN A 706 9.97 3.70 10.30
CA GLN A 706 9.56 2.30 10.42
C GLN A 706 10.12 1.38 9.33
N PHE A 707 10.69 1.94 8.25
CA PHE A 707 11.17 1.17 7.10
C PHE A 707 12.19 0.08 7.46
N PRO A 708 13.19 0.30 8.34
CA PRO A 708 14.19 -0.72 8.71
C PRO A 708 13.61 -1.99 9.34
N GLU A 709 12.38 -1.94 9.87
CA GLU A 709 11.76 -3.07 10.55
C GLU A 709 10.61 -3.68 9.73
N THR A 710 10.01 -2.89 8.85
CA THR A 710 8.81 -3.28 8.11
C THR A 710 9.08 -3.58 6.64
N ALA A 711 10.14 -3.00 6.07
CA ALA A 711 10.39 -2.93 4.63
C ALA A 711 9.18 -2.45 3.81
N ALA A 712 8.25 -1.71 4.42
CA ALA A 712 7.03 -1.27 3.76
C ALA A 712 7.34 -0.06 2.84
N PRO A 713 6.98 -0.10 1.55
CA PRO A 713 7.21 1.03 0.65
C PRO A 713 6.60 2.33 1.19
N LEU A 714 7.20 3.49 0.89
CA LEU A 714 6.61 4.78 1.25
C LEU A 714 5.43 5.09 0.33
N VAL A 715 5.65 4.98 -0.99
CA VAL A 715 4.60 4.98 -2.01
C VAL A 715 4.14 3.55 -2.20
N ARG A 716 2.89 3.25 -1.82
CA ARG A 716 2.39 1.87 -1.81
C ARG A 716 1.37 1.63 -2.92
N PRO A 717 1.36 0.42 -3.51
CA PRO A 717 0.28 0.04 -4.40
C PRO A 717 -1.02 -0.18 -3.61
N LEU A 718 -2.18 -0.07 -4.26
CA LEU A 718 -3.47 -0.22 -3.57
C LEU A 718 -3.65 -1.61 -2.94
N TRP A 719 -3.07 -2.66 -3.54
CA TRP A 719 -3.11 -4.00 -2.95
C TRP A 719 -2.41 -4.07 -1.58
N TRP A 720 -1.62 -3.06 -1.19
CA TRP A 720 -1.01 -3.02 0.14
C TRP A 720 -2.06 -2.98 1.28
N ILE A 721 -3.22 -2.34 1.06
CA ILE A 721 -4.33 -2.35 2.03
C ILE A 721 -5.39 -3.38 1.65
N ALA A 722 -5.48 -3.77 0.37
CA ALA A 722 -6.42 -4.74 -0.15
C ALA A 722 -5.72 -5.86 -0.96
N PRO A 723 -4.95 -6.75 -0.30
CA PRO A 723 -4.06 -7.69 -1.00
C PRO A 723 -4.81 -8.77 -1.79
N ASN A 724 -6.03 -9.11 -1.39
CA ASN A 724 -6.85 -10.14 -2.05
C ASN A 724 -7.78 -9.57 -3.14
N ASP A 725 -7.74 -8.26 -3.38
CA ASP A 725 -8.61 -7.57 -4.32
C ASP A 725 -7.95 -7.45 -5.69
N VAL A 726 -8.52 -8.12 -6.68
CA VAL A 726 -7.99 -8.18 -8.05
C VAL A 726 -7.90 -6.80 -8.72
N HIS A 727 -8.80 -5.86 -8.38
CA HIS A 727 -8.75 -4.50 -8.93
C HIS A 727 -7.62 -3.71 -8.29
N ALA A 728 -7.45 -3.81 -6.96
CA ALA A 728 -6.34 -3.19 -6.25
C ALA A 728 -4.98 -3.73 -6.71
N GLN A 729 -4.90 -5.04 -7.01
CA GLN A 729 -3.72 -5.69 -7.55
C GLN A 729 -3.33 -5.18 -8.94
N LYS A 730 -4.29 -4.76 -9.76
CA LYS A 730 -4.07 -4.33 -11.14
C LYS A 730 -4.00 -2.82 -11.34
N CYS A 731 -4.30 -2.04 -10.31
CA CYS A 731 -4.33 -0.58 -10.42
C CYS A 731 -2.92 -0.02 -10.61
N ASP A 732 -2.71 0.68 -11.71
CA ASP A 732 -1.44 1.28 -12.16
C ASP A 732 -1.49 2.81 -12.23
N SER A 733 -2.66 3.41 -11.95
CA SER A 733 -2.92 4.85 -12.07
C SER A 733 -3.32 5.51 -10.74
N GLN A 734 -3.19 4.78 -9.63
CA GLN A 734 -3.41 5.25 -8.26
C GLN A 734 -2.37 4.63 -7.33
N PHE A 735 -2.05 5.32 -6.26
CA PHE A 735 -1.13 4.84 -5.24
C PHE A 735 -1.53 5.36 -3.86
N LEU A 736 -0.91 4.81 -2.82
CA LEU A 736 -1.05 5.26 -1.45
C LEU A 736 0.22 6.00 -1.01
N VAL A 737 0.02 7.07 -0.26
CA VAL A 737 1.03 7.71 0.58
C VAL A 737 0.89 7.07 1.97
N GLY A 738 1.86 6.20 2.32
CA GLY A 738 1.73 5.34 3.50
C GLY A 738 0.52 4.42 3.39
N GLN A 739 -0.32 4.38 4.42
CA GLN A 739 -1.57 3.58 4.43
C GLN A 739 -2.84 4.43 4.45
N GLN A 740 -2.70 5.74 4.61
CA GLN A 740 -3.78 6.62 5.04
C GLN A 740 -4.31 7.48 3.90
N VAL A 741 -3.49 7.79 2.90
CA VAL A 741 -3.87 8.71 1.83
C VAL A 741 -3.73 7.97 0.52
N MET A 742 -4.79 7.95 -0.28
CA MET A 742 -4.79 7.47 -1.65
C MET A 742 -4.84 8.64 -2.61
N VAL A 743 -4.01 8.57 -3.64
CA VAL A 743 -3.86 9.62 -4.64
C VAL A 743 -4.27 9.06 -5.99
N ALA A 744 -5.14 9.79 -6.69
CA ALA A 744 -5.61 9.47 -8.04
C ALA A 744 -5.29 10.62 -9.03
N PRO A 745 -4.07 10.66 -9.61
CA PRO A 745 -3.63 11.73 -10.51
C PRO A 745 -4.36 11.73 -11.85
N VAL A 746 -4.45 12.87 -12.53
CA VAL A 746 -4.95 12.92 -13.91
C VAL A 746 -3.78 12.69 -14.88
N LEU A 747 -3.89 11.66 -15.72
CA LEU A 747 -2.79 11.18 -16.59
C LEU A 747 -3.07 11.36 -18.08
N GLU A 748 -4.14 12.07 -18.44
CA GLU A 748 -4.55 12.31 -19.83
C GLU A 748 -4.81 13.80 -20.07
N GLU A 749 -4.39 14.27 -21.24
CA GLU A 749 -4.57 15.67 -21.66
C GLU A 749 -6.06 16.04 -21.79
N GLY A 750 -6.41 17.26 -21.36
CA GLY A 750 -7.77 17.80 -21.46
C GLY A 750 -8.79 17.17 -20.51
N ARG A 751 -8.41 16.15 -19.72
CA ARG A 751 -9.33 15.51 -18.78
C ARG A 751 -9.63 16.41 -17.59
N ARG A 752 -10.91 16.44 -17.22
CA ARG A 752 -11.44 17.13 -16.04
C ARG A 752 -12.23 16.19 -15.14
N THR A 753 -12.35 14.92 -15.48
CA THR A 753 -12.96 13.90 -14.63
C THR A 753 -12.18 12.61 -14.80
N ARG A 754 -12.16 11.77 -13.76
CA ARG A 754 -11.65 10.39 -13.88
C ARG A 754 -12.38 9.45 -12.96
N ASP A 755 -12.34 8.17 -13.33
CA ASP A 755 -12.77 7.08 -12.46
C ASP A 755 -11.70 6.82 -11.39
N ILE A 756 -12.17 6.61 -10.15
CA ILE A 756 -11.33 6.30 -9.00
C ILE A 756 -11.79 4.98 -8.41
N TYR A 757 -10.86 4.04 -8.32
CA TYR A 757 -11.06 2.78 -7.61
C TYR A 757 -10.87 2.99 -6.10
N LEU A 758 -11.90 2.69 -5.30
CA LEU A 758 -11.84 2.72 -3.84
C LEU A 758 -11.84 1.28 -3.30
N PRO A 759 -10.72 0.81 -2.73
CA PRO A 759 -10.70 -0.45 -2.00
C PRO A 759 -11.67 -0.41 -0.81
N ALA A 760 -12.09 -1.58 -0.32
CA ALA A 760 -12.98 -1.66 0.84
C ALA A 760 -12.42 -0.88 2.05
N GLY A 761 -13.18 0.09 2.54
CA GLY A 761 -12.76 1.01 3.59
C GLY A 761 -13.63 2.27 3.57
N TRP A 762 -13.44 3.12 4.57
CA TRP A 762 -14.08 4.43 4.66
C TRP A 762 -13.12 5.47 4.11
N TRP A 763 -13.48 6.08 2.99
CA TRP A 763 -12.65 7.08 2.35
C TRP A 763 -13.33 8.43 2.39
N ARG A 764 -12.56 9.47 2.63
CA ARG A 764 -13.02 10.86 2.58
C ARG A 764 -12.25 11.61 1.51
N ASP A 765 -12.95 12.34 0.65
CA ASP A 765 -12.28 13.28 -0.25
C ASP A 765 -11.74 14.46 0.57
N HIS A 766 -10.42 14.69 0.54
CA HIS A 766 -9.76 15.77 1.27
C HIS A 766 -10.20 17.17 0.79
N LEU A 767 -10.45 17.32 -0.51
CA LEU A 767 -10.76 18.60 -1.15
C LEU A 767 -12.24 18.94 -1.07
N LEU A 768 -13.10 17.93 -1.19
CA LEU A 768 -14.56 18.09 -1.17
C LEU A 768 -15.19 17.79 0.21
N GLY A 769 -14.43 17.17 1.13
CA GLY A 769 -14.84 16.92 2.50
C GLY A 769 -15.97 15.89 2.69
N GLY A 770 -16.36 15.16 1.64
CA GLY A 770 -17.42 14.14 1.68
C GLY A 770 -16.90 12.70 1.79
N ASP A 771 -17.60 11.85 2.54
CA ASP A 771 -17.29 10.42 2.64
C ASP A 771 -17.79 9.64 1.41
N LEU A 772 -16.97 8.72 0.91
CA LEU A 772 -17.13 8.03 -0.36
C LEU A 772 -16.88 6.52 -0.17
N ASN A 773 -17.91 5.70 -0.40
CA ASN A 773 -17.84 4.23 -0.24
C ASN A 773 -18.06 3.43 -1.54
N GLN A 774 -18.04 4.07 -2.73
CA GLN A 774 -18.15 3.38 -4.03
C GLN A 774 -17.41 4.12 -5.16
N THR A 775 -17.02 3.38 -6.20
CA THR A 775 -16.48 3.89 -7.48
C THR A 775 -17.41 4.96 -8.03
N ARG A 776 -16.90 6.19 -8.19
CA ARG A 776 -17.64 7.32 -8.77
C ARG A 776 -16.79 8.01 -9.84
N GLU A 777 -17.48 8.56 -10.85
CA GLU A 777 -16.96 9.65 -11.66
C GLU A 777 -16.86 10.88 -10.76
N ALA A 778 -15.66 11.42 -10.57
CA ALA A 778 -15.43 12.62 -9.76
C ALA A 778 -15.04 13.81 -10.66
N ASP A 779 -15.59 14.99 -10.35
CA ASP A 779 -15.36 16.23 -11.10
C ASP A 779 -14.05 16.89 -10.64
N CYS A 780 -13.04 16.91 -11.50
CA CYS A 780 -11.76 17.58 -11.23
C CYS A 780 -11.94 19.08 -11.44
N GLY A 781 -12.29 19.78 -10.36
CA GLY A 781 -12.15 21.22 -10.26
C GLY A 781 -10.69 21.69 -10.39
N THR A 782 -10.50 23.00 -10.29
CA THR A 782 -9.24 23.74 -10.53
C THR A 782 -8.07 23.40 -9.58
N LEU A 783 -8.25 22.51 -8.61
CA LEU A 783 -7.21 22.03 -7.69
C LEU A 783 -7.14 20.49 -7.74
N PRO A 784 -6.10 19.88 -8.33
CA PRO A 784 -6.36 18.63 -9.02
C PRO A 784 -5.49 17.44 -8.52
N SER A 785 -5.97 16.22 -8.81
CA SER A 785 -5.76 14.94 -8.09
C SER A 785 -6.67 14.77 -6.88
N HIS A 786 -7.54 13.76 -6.93
CA HIS A 786 -8.39 13.43 -5.78
C HIS A 786 -7.54 12.77 -4.72
N ILE A 787 -7.58 13.33 -3.53
CA ILE A 787 -6.89 12.87 -2.34
C ILE A 787 -7.97 12.22 -1.49
N MET A 788 -7.89 10.91 -1.34
CA MET A 788 -8.82 10.15 -0.54
C MET A 788 -8.11 9.77 0.76
N GLU A 789 -8.55 10.32 1.88
CA GLU A 789 -8.09 9.90 3.19
C GLU A 789 -8.87 8.66 3.61
N LEU A 790 -8.18 7.55 3.83
CA LEU A 790 -8.72 6.42 4.54
C LEU A 790 -8.90 6.87 5.99
N GLU A 791 -10.14 6.85 6.49
CA GLU A 791 -10.43 7.04 7.91
C GLU A 791 -9.91 5.81 8.69
N ASN A 792 -8.59 5.79 8.90
CA ASN A 792 -7.87 4.59 9.30
C ASN A 792 -7.72 4.54 10.82
N SER A 793 -8.74 4.05 11.50
CA SER A 793 -8.54 3.12 12.60
C SER A 793 -9.80 2.28 12.75
N THR A 794 -9.68 0.95 12.70
CA THR A 794 -10.74 0.10 13.22
C THR A 794 -10.80 0.31 14.72
N ILE A 795 -11.63 1.26 15.15
CA ILE A 795 -11.77 1.66 16.55
C ILE A 795 -12.37 0.53 17.40
N LYS A 796 -13.12 -0.38 16.78
CA LYS A 796 -13.94 -1.38 17.47
C LYS A 796 -13.12 -2.60 17.90
N PRO A 797 -13.14 -2.98 19.19
CA PRO A 797 -12.51 -4.20 19.67
C PRO A 797 -13.20 -5.46 19.14
N ASN A 798 -12.44 -6.55 19.00
CA ASN A 798 -12.88 -7.88 18.57
C ASN A 798 -12.48 -8.96 19.59
N VAL A 799 -12.91 -8.75 20.83
CA VAL A 799 -12.69 -9.64 21.97
C VAL A 799 -13.55 -10.90 21.84
N SER A 800 -12.95 -12.08 22.02
CA SER A 800 -13.67 -13.36 22.09
C SER A 800 -14.29 -13.55 23.48
N GLU A 801 -15.32 -14.40 23.59
CA GLU A 801 -15.92 -14.72 24.90
C GLU A 801 -14.91 -15.39 25.85
N GLN A 802 -13.94 -16.13 25.30
CA GLN A 802 -12.82 -16.71 26.06
C GLN A 802 -11.93 -15.62 26.65
N LEU A 803 -11.49 -14.66 25.83
CA LEU A 803 -10.66 -13.55 26.28
C LEU A 803 -11.40 -12.68 27.32
N ALA A 804 -12.68 -12.40 27.11
CA ALA A 804 -13.51 -11.69 28.08
C ALA A 804 -13.61 -12.43 29.43
N THR A 805 -13.72 -13.76 29.39
CA THR A 805 -13.73 -14.61 30.60
C THR A 805 -12.38 -14.54 31.33
N ASP A 806 -11.27 -14.57 30.59
CA ASP A 806 -9.93 -14.46 31.16
C ASP A 806 -9.67 -13.08 31.78
N ILE A 807 -10.16 -12.02 31.14
CA ILE A 807 -10.12 -10.64 31.66
C ILE A 807 -10.88 -10.55 32.98
N ALA A 808 -12.11 -11.07 33.05
CA ALA A 808 -12.92 -11.08 34.27
C ALA A 808 -12.23 -11.84 35.42
N ARG A 809 -11.60 -12.97 35.11
CA ARG A 809 -10.84 -13.76 36.09
C ARG A 809 -9.59 -13.03 36.58
N ARG A 810 -8.78 -12.51 35.66
CA ARG A 810 -7.46 -11.89 35.97
C ARG A 810 -7.59 -10.52 36.61
N LEU A 811 -8.42 -9.63 36.06
CA LEU A 811 -8.53 -8.25 36.54
C LEU A 811 -9.50 -8.09 37.71
N TYR A 812 -10.59 -8.87 37.72
CA TYR A 812 -11.65 -8.72 38.71
C TYR A 812 -11.73 -9.89 39.69
N GLY A 813 -10.94 -10.96 39.54
CA GLY A 813 -10.95 -12.10 40.47
C GLY A 813 -12.28 -12.86 40.48
N LEU A 814 -13.04 -12.80 39.39
CA LEU A 814 -14.38 -13.40 39.26
C LEU A 814 -14.36 -14.66 38.40
N GLU A 815 -15.01 -15.72 38.88
CA GLU A 815 -15.23 -16.94 38.10
C GLU A 815 -16.53 -16.83 37.30
N VAL A 816 -16.43 -16.81 35.97
CA VAL A 816 -17.58 -16.68 35.05
C VAL A 816 -18.26 -18.03 34.85
N LEU A 817 -19.54 -18.13 35.20
CA LEU A 817 -20.39 -19.30 34.99
C LEU A 817 -21.07 -19.29 33.62
N ASN A 818 -21.48 -18.11 33.16
CA ASN A 818 -22.17 -17.91 31.90
C ASN A 818 -21.81 -16.54 31.31
N ILE A 819 -21.59 -16.48 30.00
CA ILE A 819 -21.26 -15.26 29.27
C ILE A 819 -22.13 -15.13 28.03
N LYS A 820 -22.57 -13.92 27.73
CA LYS A 820 -23.33 -13.60 26.53
C LYS A 820 -22.85 -12.29 25.95
N ARG A 821 -22.33 -12.32 24.72
CA ARG A 821 -22.04 -11.10 23.95
C ARG A 821 -23.31 -10.28 23.71
N MET A 822 -23.23 -8.97 23.96
CA MET A 822 -24.33 -8.03 23.77
C MET A 822 -24.14 -7.17 22.50
N VAL A 823 -25.25 -6.70 21.94
CA VAL A 823 -25.24 -5.80 20.78
C VAL A 823 -24.58 -4.48 21.18
N SER A 824 -23.65 -4.00 20.36
CA SER A 824 -22.83 -2.81 20.61
C SER A 824 -22.39 -2.21 19.28
N PHE A 825 -22.32 -0.87 19.21
CA PHE A 825 -22.02 -0.12 17.98
C PHE A 825 -20.51 0.02 17.76
N ASP A 826 -19.82 0.88 18.52
CA ASP A 826 -18.37 1.09 18.43
C ASP A 826 -17.57 0.30 19.48
N ASP A 827 -18.19 -0.03 20.60
CA ASP A 827 -17.59 -0.78 21.71
C ASP A 827 -17.89 -2.28 21.62
N GLN A 828 -17.47 -3.06 22.63
CA GLN A 828 -17.88 -4.45 22.79
C GLN A 828 -18.27 -4.79 24.22
N ASN A 829 -19.51 -5.28 24.39
CA ASN A 829 -20.13 -5.53 25.69
C ASN A 829 -20.41 -7.02 25.91
N PHE A 830 -20.22 -7.51 27.12
CA PHE A 830 -20.50 -8.88 27.54
C PHE A 830 -21.29 -8.90 28.84
N TYR A 831 -22.43 -9.58 28.83
CA TYR A 831 -23.13 -9.94 30.06
C TYR A 831 -22.45 -11.17 30.66
N ILE A 832 -22.09 -11.11 31.94
CA ILE A 832 -21.47 -12.22 32.67
C ILE A 832 -22.23 -12.53 33.97
N GLN A 833 -22.48 -13.82 34.20
CA GLN A 833 -22.90 -14.36 35.50
C GLN A 833 -21.72 -15.05 36.15
N VAL A 834 -21.54 -14.84 37.44
CA VAL A 834 -20.34 -15.29 38.16
C VAL A 834 -20.69 -16.13 39.38
N SER A 835 -19.71 -16.93 39.84
CA SER A 835 -19.82 -17.70 41.08
C SER A 835 -20.00 -16.81 42.31
N LYS A 836 -20.62 -17.34 43.37
CA LYS A 836 -20.71 -16.66 44.67
C LYS A 836 -19.34 -16.60 45.36
N GLU A 837 -18.45 -17.54 45.06
CA GLU A 837 -17.07 -17.52 45.53
C GLU A 837 -16.22 -16.67 44.58
N HIS A 838 -15.48 -15.71 45.12
CA HIS A 838 -14.60 -14.83 44.35
C HIS A 838 -13.37 -14.42 45.14
N GLN A 839 -12.34 -13.92 44.43
CA GLN A 839 -11.07 -13.48 45.01
C GLN A 839 -10.98 -11.96 45.19
N ASN A 840 -11.99 -11.21 44.74
CA ASN A 840 -11.99 -9.75 44.80
C ASN A 840 -12.28 -9.21 46.21
N PRO A 841 -11.36 -8.46 46.86
CA PRO A 841 -11.57 -7.93 48.20
C PRO A 841 -12.53 -6.73 48.24
N HIS A 842 -12.89 -6.16 47.08
CA HIS A 842 -13.76 -4.98 46.98
C HIS A 842 -15.23 -5.33 46.70
N ILE A 843 -15.55 -6.62 46.55
CA ILE A 843 -16.93 -7.10 46.37
C ILE A 843 -17.37 -7.73 47.70
N SER A 844 -18.33 -7.11 48.38
CA SER A 844 -18.88 -7.66 49.63
C SER A 844 -19.98 -8.69 49.36
N GLN A 845 -20.75 -8.48 48.29
CA GLN A 845 -21.81 -9.37 47.83
C GLN A 845 -21.87 -9.34 46.31
N VAL A 846 -21.92 -10.51 45.69
CA VAL A 846 -22.07 -10.65 44.24
C VAL A 846 -23.46 -10.20 43.80
N SER A 847 -23.54 -9.38 42.75
CA SER A 847 -24.83 -8.98 42.15
C SER A 847 -25.60 -10.20 41.63
N GLU A 848 -26.83 -10.40 42.11
CA GLU A 848 -27.72 -11.48 41.64
C GLU A 848 -28.07 -11.33 40.15
N GLY A 849 -28.09 -10.07 39.66
CA GLY A 849 -28.32 -9.74 38.25
C GLY A 849 -27.12 -9.95 37.35
N GLY A 850 -25.92 -10.24 37.88
CA GLY A 850 -24.68 -10.37 37.11
C GLY A 850 -23.99 -9.02 36.85
N TYR A 851 -23.09 -9.02 35.85
CA TYR A 851 -22.27 -7.86 35.49
C TYR A 851 -22.20 -7.65 33.96
N ASN A 852 -21.91 -6.42 33.55
CA ASN A 852 -21.58 -6.05 32.18
C ASN A 852 -20.08 -5.74 32.10
N LEU A 853 -19.32 -6.58 31.41
CA LEU A 853 -17.94 -6.30 31.04
C LEU A 853 -17.93 -5.56 29.70
N LYS A 854 -17.48 -4.31 29.74
CA LYS A 854 -17.43 -3.45 28.57
C LYS A 854 -15.97 -3.18 28.17
N VAL A 855 -15.72 -3.27 26.88
CA VAL A 855 -14.44 -2.98 26.22
C VAL A 855 -14.67 -1.80 25.30
N THR A 856 -14.11 -0.66 25.68
CA THR A 856 -14.32 0.63 25.01
C THR A 856 -13.41 0.74 23.79
N ASN A 857 -13.91 1.36 22.72
CA ASN A 857 -13.15 1.56 21.49
C ASN A 857 -11.86 2.37 21.69
N VAL A 858 -10.91 2.25 20.74
CA VAL A 858 -9.55 2.82 20.84
C VAL A 858 -9.58 4.34 21.02
N ASN A 859 -10.42 5.05 20.26
CA ASN A 859 -10.46 6.51 20.28
C ASN A 859 -10.98 7.05 21.61
N ARG A 860 -12.06 6.45 22.14
CA ARG A 860 -12.59 6.81 23.47
C ARG A 860 -11.62 6.42 24.58
N SER A 861 -10.93 5.30 24.42
CA SER A 861 -9.92 4.81 25.38
C SER A 861 -8.70 5.73 25.48
N ALA A 862 -8.41 6.53 24.45
CA ALA A 862 -7.32 7.51 24.49
C ALA A 862 -7.58 8.69 25.45
N VAL A 863 -8.84 8.96 25.81
CA VAL A 863 -9.22 10.05 26.72
C VAL A 863 -9.37 9.50 28.14
N VAL A 864 -8.27 9.42 28.88
CA VAL A 864 -8.20 8.78 30.21
C VAL A 864 -9.26 9.32 31.19
N ASP A 865 -9.46 10.63 31.25
CA ASP A 865 -10.42 11.29 32.15
C ASP A 865 -11.89 10.91 31.87
N HIS A 866 -12.18 10.30 30.72
CA HIS A 866 -13.51 9.83 30.35
C HIS A 866 -14.05 8.81 31.35
N PHE A 867 -13.24 7.80 31.71
CA PHE A 867 -13.68 6.73 32.62
C PHE A 867 -13.92 7.24 34.03
N ASP A 868 -13.00 8.05 34.56
CA ASP A 868 -13.09 8.56 35.92
C ASP A 868 -14.32 9.47 36.11
N SER A 869 -14.59 10.33 35.12
CA SER A 869 -15.75 11.23 35.15
C SER A 869 -17.08 10.49 35.04
N MET A 870 -17.16 9.49 34.16
CA MET A 870 -18.33 8.63 34.02
C MET A 870 -18.58 7.81 35.30
N HIS A 871 -17.53 7.18 35.85
CA HIS A 871 -17.63 6.37 37.06
C HIS A 871 -18.01 7.19 38.30
N ALA A 872 -17.47 8.41 38.42
CA ALA A 872 -17.89 9.34 39.46
C ALA A 872 -19.37 9.73 39.34
N THR A 873 -19.84 9.93 38.11
CA THR A 873 -21.26 10.23 37.83
C THR A 873 -22.15 9.05 38.24
N MET A 874 -21.80 7.82 37.85
CA MET A 874 -22.51 6.59 38.22
C MET A 874 -22.65 6.43 39.74
N VAL A 875 -21.54 6.60 40.48
CA VAL A 875 -21.54 6.48 41.95
C VAL A 875 -22.41 7.56 42.58
N HIS A 876 -22.27 8.83 42.14
CA HIS A 876 -23.08 9.94 42.65
C HIS A 876 -24.59 9.71 42.43
N LEU A 877 -24.98 9.29 41.23
CA LEU A 877 -26.39 9.00 40.92
C LEU A 877 -26.93 7.84 41.77
N HIS A 878 -26.13 6.80 41.97
CA HIS A 878 -26.50 5.67 42.83
C HIS A 878 -26.69 6.12 44.29
N GLU A 879 -25.80 6.96 44.83
CA GLU A 879 -25.92 7.53 46.18
C GLU A 879 -27.16 8.43 46.34
N LYS A 880 -27.61 9.08 45.26
CA LYS A 880 -28.86 9.84 45.21
C LYS A 880 -30.11 8.97 45.05
N GLY A 881 -29.97 7.65 45.02
CA GLY A 881 -31.07 6.69 44.97
C GLY A 881 -31.63 6.42 43.57
N LEU A 882 -30.86 6.71 42.51
CA LEU A 882 -31.21 6.32 41.14
C LEU A 882 -30.64 4.94 40.80
N THR A 883 -31.42 4.13 40.09
CA THR A 883 -30.98 2.82 39.60
C THR A 883 -30.13 3.01 38.34
N VAL A 884 -28.80 3.01 38.52
CA VAL A 884 -27.80 3.17 37.44
C VAL A 884 -26.71 2.09 37.55
N PRO A 885 -25.94 1.80 36.49
CA PRO A 885 -24.84 0.85 36.58
C PRO A 885 -23.77 1.42 37.51
N VAL A 886 -23.23 0.59 38.40
CA VAL A 886 -22.16 0.99 39.32
C VAL A 886 -20.86 0.30 38.91
N PRO A 887 -19.73 1.02 38.79
CA PRO A 887 -18.45 0.42 38.44
C PRO A 887 -17.92 -0.46 39.57
N VAL A 888 -17.46 -1.66 39.20
CA VAL A 888 -16.83 -2.61 40.11
C VAL A 888 -15.32 -2.37 40.11
N LYS A 889 -14.70 -2.42 41.28
CA LYS A 889 -13.24 -2.28 41.39
C LYS A 889 -12.53 -3.58 41.00
N THR A 890 -11.41 -3.46 40.29
CA THR A 890 -10.46 -4.55 40.06
C THR A 890 -9.86 -5.04 41.37
N VAL A 891 -9.17 -6.18 41.36
CA VAL A 891 -8.45 -6.69 42.55
C VAL A 891 -7.40 -5.71 43.09
N GLU A 892 -6.92 -4.78 42.25
CA GLU A 892 -5.98 -3.71 42.62
C GLU A 892 -6.68 -2.42 43.09
N GLY A 893 -8.01 -2.38 43.12
CA GLY A 893 -8.80 -1.24 43.61
C GLY A 893 -9.09 -0.14 42.58
N ARG A 894 -8.79 -0.36 41.29
CA ARG A 894 -9.11 0.59 40.20
C ARG A 894 -10.49 0.32 39.62
N THR A 895 -11.19 1.33 39.10
CA THR A 895 -12.54 1.15 38.52
C THR A 895 -12.52 0.79 37.03
N TRP A 896 -11.36 0.89 36.37
CA TRP A 896 -11.13 0.49 34.99
C TRP A 896 -9.65 0.12 34.78
N HIS A 897 -9.33 -0.50 33.64
CA HIS A 897 -7.97 -0.91 33.27
C HIS A 897 -7.74 -0.74 31.77
N MET A 898 -6.50 -0.41 31.38
CA MET A 898 -6.12 -0.27 29.98
C MET A 898 -5.42 -1.53 29.50
N GLU A 899 -6.00 -2.24 28.53
CA GLU A 899 -5.49 -3.54 28.07
C GLU A 899 -5.32 -3.59 26.54
N LYS A 900 -4.32 -4.34 26.08
CA LYS A 900 -4.17 -4.66 24.66
C LYS A 900 -5.18 -5.75 24.29
N VAL A 901 -6.06 -5.46 23.34
CA VAL A 901 -7.08 -6.40 22.84
C VAL A 901 -7.08 -6.40 21.31
N PRO A 902 -7.42 -7.53 20.65
CA PRO A 902 -7.52 -7.57 19.20
C PRO A 902 -8.63 -6.62 18.71
N LEU A 903 -8.39 -5.92 17.59
CA LEU A 903 -9.35 -5.03 16.94
C LEU A 903 -10.04 -5.74 15.77
N LEU A 904 -11.21 -5.26 15.37
CA LEU A 904 -11.92 -5.78 14.20
C LEU A 904 -11.07 -5.55 12.94
N ASN A 905 -11.02 -6.53 12.02
CA ASN A 905 -10.27 -6.47 10.75
C ASN A 905 -8.74 -6.23 10.85
N GLU A 906 -8.16 -6.19 12.04
CA GLU A 906 -6.72 -6.36 12.23
C GLU A 906 -6.43 -7.86 12.45
N GLU A 907 -5.46 -8.41 11.71
CA GLU A 907 -4.87 -9.68 12.13
C GLU A 907 -4.19 -9.45 13.48
N ALA A 908 -4.24 -10.43 14.38
CA ALA A 908 -3.71 -10.34 15.74
C ALA A 908 -2.18 -10.16 15.77
N ASN A 909 -1.68 -9.01 15.32
CA ASN A 909 -0.32 -8.54 15.52
C ASN A 909 -0.31 -7.82 16.86
N LEU A 910 0.33 -8.46 17.84
CA LEU A 910 0.46 -7.99 19.22
C LEU A 910 1.46 -6.82 19.39
N ASP A 911 2.01 -6.30 18.28
CA ASP A 911 3.15 -5.36 18.28
C ASP A 911 2.80 -3.88 18.01
N GLU A 912 1.53 -3.51 17.76
CA GLU A 912 1.11 -2.09 17.79
C GLU A 912 0.48 -1.72 19.15
N ASP A 913 0.82 -0.55 19.68
CA ASP A 913 0.47 -0.08 21.03
C ASP A 913 -1.01 0.34 21.26
N LYS A 914 -1.94 -0.13 20.43
CA LYS A 914 -3.37 0.20 20.57
C LYS A 914 -3.97 -0.52 21.78
N LYS A 915 -4.43 0.25 22.77
CA LYS A 915 -5.03 -0.26 24.00
C LYS A 915 -6.49 0.18 24.12
N CYS A 916 -7.32 -0.69 24.65
CA CYS A 916 -8.73 -0.43 24.93
C CYS A 916 -8.95 -0.37 26.46
N GLY A 917 -9.82 0.54 26.88
CA GLY A 917 -10.28 0.63 28.25
C GLY A 917 -11.28 -0.47 28.56
N ILE A 918 -11.05 -1.19 29.65
CA ILE A 918 -11.87 -2.27 30.16
C ILE A 918 -12.42 -1.87 31.52
N HIS A 919 -13.73 -1.97 31.69
CA HIS A 919 -14.41 -1.75 32.95
C HIS A 919 -15.55 -2.74 33.15
N LEU A 920 -15.84 -3.06 34.40
CA LEU A 920 -16.91 -3.97 34.79
C LEU A 920 -17.99 -3.18 35.54
N LEU A 921 -19.23 -3.25 35.07
CA LEU A 921 -20.37 -2.54 35.66
C LEU A 921 -21.37 -3.55 36.24
N VAL A 922 -22.02 -3.21 37.35
CA VAL A 922 -23.16 -3.98 37.88
C VAL A 922 -24.29 -3.99 36.84
N TYR A 923 -24.78 -5.19 36.50
CA TYR A 923 -25.87 -5.33 35.53
C TYR A 923 -27.21 -4.98 36.18
N ILE A 924 -27.99 -4.10 35.54
CA ILE A 924 -29.34 -3.76 35.96
C ILE A 924 -30.34 -4.63 35.19
N PRO A 925 -31.14 -5.48 35.87
CA PRO A 925 -32.20 -6.23 35.21
C PRO A 925 -33.34 -5.30 34.79
N GLY A 926 -33.81 -5.43 33.57
CA GLY A 926 -34.94 -4.64 33.07
C GLY A 926 -35.19 -4.82 31.58
N ILE A 927 -36.31 -4.27 31.11
CA ILE A 927 -36.69 -4.26 29.69
C ILE A 927 -36.53 -2.81 29.19
N PRO A 928 -35.81 -2.54 28.09
CA PRO A 928 -35.75 -1.20 27.51
C PRO A 928 -37.15 -0.67 27.14
N VAL A 929 -37.38 0.64 27.30
CA VAL A 929 -38.66 1.29 26.96
C VAL A 929 -39.06 1.02 25.51
N SER A 930 -38.10 0.93 24.58
CA SER A 930 -38.34 0.59 23.16
C SER A 930 -39.09 -0.72 22.91
N LYS A 931 -39.13 -1.62 23.90
CA LYS A 931 -39.72 -2.96 23.76
C LYS A 931 -41.08 -3.09 24.42
N VAL A 932 -41.61 -2.02 25.02
CA VAL A 932 -42.91 -2.05 25.72
C VAL A 932 -43.90 -1.07 25.10
N PRO A 933 -45.22 -1.30 25.24
CA PRO A 933 -46.22 -0.36 24.77
C PRO A 933 -46.15 0.99 25.49
N TYR A 934 -46.21 2.07 24.73
CA TYR A 934 -46.11 3.44 25.23
C TYR A 934 -47.45 3.87 25.85
N THR A 935 -47.67 3.62 27.14
CA THR A 935 -48.87 4.14 27.82
C THR A 935 -48.66 5.57 28.25
N SER A 936 -49.76 6.30 28.47
CA SER A 936 -49.68 7.68 28.97
C SER A 936 -48.95 7.73 30.31
N ASP A 937 -49.12 6.72 31.17
CA ASP A 937 -48.48 6.63 32.49
C ASP A 937 -46.99 6.33 32.39
N LEU A 938 -46.60 5.45 31.46
CA LEU A 938 -45.20 5.15 31.20
C LEU A 938 -44.45 6.41 30.74
N LEU A 939 -45.03 7.15 29.80
CA LEU A 939 -44.46 8.41 29.30
C LEU A 939 -44.31 9.46 30.41
N TYR A 940 -45.33 9.59 31.26
CA TYR A 940 -45.27 10.47 32.41
C TYR A 940 -44.15 10.08 33.39
N GLN A 941 -44.01 8.79 33.70
CA GLN A 941 -42.93 8.29 34.55
C GLN A 941 -41.54 8.50 33.92
N TRP A 942 -41.42 8.36 32.60
CA TRP A 942 -40.17 8.61 31.89
C TRP A 942 -39.74 10.08 32.01
N GLY A 943 -40.68 11.02 31.85
CA GLY A 943 -40.43 12.43 32.11
C GLY A 943 -40.02 12.72 33.55
N GLN A 944 -40.65 12.06 34.53
CA GLN A 944 -40.26 12.16 35.93
C GLN A 944 -38.85 11.64 36.18
N LEU A 945 -38.44 10.55 35.53
CA LEU A 945 -37.10 10.00 35.67
C LEU A 945 -36.03 10.99 35.19
N LEU A 946 -36.23 11.66 34.05
CA LEU A 946 -35.31 12.70 33.57
C LEU A 946 -35.21 13.87 34.57
N ALA A 947 -36.34 14.30 35.14
CA ALA A 947 -36.34 15.36 36.14
C ALA A 947 -35.61 14.94 37.43
N LYS A 948 -35.77 13.68 37.87
CA LYS A 948 -35.02 13.10 38.99
C LYS A 948 -33.52 13.07 38.69
N PHE A 949 -33.12 12.67 37.48
CA PHE A 949 -31.72 12.72 37.04
C PHE A 949 -31.15 14.14 37.13
N HIS A 950 -31.82 15.14 36.56
CA HIS A 950 -31.39 16.54 36.62
C HIS A 950 -31.31 17.08 38.06
N ASN A 951 -32.19 16.64 38.96
CA ASN A 951 -32.12 17.00 40.38
C ASN A 951 -30.95 16.31 41.09
N ALA A 952 -30.66 15.05 40.76
CA ALA A 952 -29.57 14.30 41.36
C ALA A 952 -28.19 14.84 40.96
N VAL A 953 -28.01 15.32 39.72
CA VAL A 953 -26.74 15.89 39.25
C VAL A 953 -26.58 17.38 39.53
N ALA A 954 -27.55 18.03 40.18
CA ALA A 954 -27.52 19.47 40.40
C ALA A 954 -26.37 19.94 41.32
N ASP A 955 -25.95 19.10 42.25
CA ASP A 955 -24.81 19.34 43.15
C ASP A 955 -23.52 18.63 42.73
N PHE A 956 -23.58 17.81 41.68
CA PHE A 956 -22.42 17.10 41.15
C PHE A 956 -21.52 18.02 40.34
N HIS A 957 -20.19 17.89 40.50
CA HIS A 957 -19.21 18.68 39.76
C HIS A 957 -18.00 17.83 39.38
N HIS A 958 -17.68 17.79 38.07
CA HIS A 958 -16.47 17.14 37.58
C HIS A 958 -15.85 17.93 36.41
N PRO A 959 -14.57 18.36 36.49
CA PRO A 959 -13.93 19.21 35.47
C PRO A 959 -13.98 18.63 34.05
N ALA A 960 -13.69 17.32 33.90
CA ALA A 960 -13.65 16.67 32.59
C ALA A 960 -14.98 16.67 31.81
N LEU A 961 -16.11 16.76 32.52
CA LEU A 961 -17.44 16.80 31.89
C LEU A 961 -17.79 18.21 31.37
N VAL A 962 -17.09 19.25 31.83
CA VAL A 962 -17.28 20.63 31.38
C VAL A 962 -16.62 20.87 30.03
N THR A 963 -15.47 20.24 29.79
CA THR A 963 -14.67 20.39 28.57
C THR A 963 -15.01 19.38 27.48
N LYS A 964 -15.96 18.48 27.74
CA LYS A 964 -16.30 17.36 26.84
C LYS A 964 -17.04 17.84 25.60
N GLN A 965 -16.53 17.48 24.43
CA GLN A 965 -17.07 17.84 23.13
C GLN A 965 -17.16 16.61 22.23
N PHE A 966 -18.31 16.44 21.56
CA PHE A 966 -18.58 15.34 20.63
C PHE A 966 -19.76 15.70 19.71
N LEU A 967 -19.87 15.03 18.56
CA LEU A 967 -20.82 15.38 17.49
C LEU A 967 -22.29 15.40 17.94
N TRP A 968 -22.66 14.57 18.91
CA TRP A 968 -24.02 14.49 19.43
C TRP A 968 -24.38 15.61 20.42
N ASN A 969 -23.42 16.45 20.81
CA ASN A 969 -23.68 17.66 21.59
C ASN A 969 -24.48 18.68 20.76
N PHE A 970 -25.46 19.34 21.38
CA PHE A 970 -26.27 20.38 20.74
C PHE A 970 -25.43 21.54 20.19
N GLU A 971 -24.26 21.83 20.79
CA GLU A 971 -23.36 22.86 20.27
C GLU A 971 -22.91 22.62 18.82
N HIS A 972 -22.89 21.36 18.37
CA HIS A 972 -22.48 20.96 17.01
C HIS A 972 -23.65 20.79 16.04
N ILE A 973 -24.88 21.16 16.39
CA ILE A 973 -26.03 21.11 15.46
C ILE A 973 -25.76 21.83 14.13
N PRO A 974 -25.07 22.98 14.05
CA PRO A 974 -24.73 23.61 12.77
C PRO A 974 -23.86 22.73 11.87
N GLU A 975 -23.09 21.80 12.43
CA GLU A 975 -22.22 20.90 11.68
C GLU A 975 -22.99 19.84 10.90
N LEU A 976 -24.28 19.63 11.21
CA LEU A 976 -25.15 18.72 10.45
C LEU A 976 -25.22 19.06 8.96
N ARG A 977 -24.94 20.31 8.57
CA ARG A 977 -24.84 20.71 7.16
C ARG A 977 -23.80 19.92 6.37
N LYS A 978 -22.72 19.50 7.05
CA LYS A 978 -21.65 18.68 6.46
C LYS A 978 -22.11 17.25 6.14
N TYR A 979 -23.19 16.79 6.79
CA TYR A 979 -23.67 15.40 6.73
C TYR A 979 -24.99 15.25 5.96
N MET A 980 -25.43 16.29 5.25
CA MET A 980 -26.70 16.27 4.49
C MET A 980 -26.62 15.47 3.19
N ASP A 981 -25.41 15.04 2.79
CA ASP A 981 -25.20 14.29 1.56
C ASP A 981 -25.81 12.87 1.66
N GLY A 982 -26.98 12.69 1.05
CA GLY A 982 -27.78 11.46 1.14
C GLY A 982 -29.27 11.71 1.38
N LEU A 983 -29.64 12.97 1.64
CA LEU A 983 -31.03 13.41 1.69
C LEU A 983 -31.55 13.75 0.29
N ASP A 984 -32.86 13.59 0.08
CA ASP A 984 -33.53 14.17 -1.08
C ASP A 984 -33.81 15.66 -0.84
N GLU A 985 -34.11 16.39 -1.91
CA GLU A 985 -34.26 17.85 -1.89
C GLU A 985 -35.33 18.34 -0.89
N GLU A 986 -36.41 17.57 -0.70
CA GLU A 986 -37.48 17.90 0.24
C GLU A 986 -37.02 17.75 1.70
N LYS A 987 -36.32 16.66 2.02
CA LYS A 987 -35.73 16.43 3.35
C LYS A 987 -34.63 17.43 3.67
N GLU A 988 -33.79 17.75 2.69
CA GLU A 988 -32.74 18.76 2.81
C GLU A 988 -33.34 20.14 3.13
N LYS A 989 -34.41 20.56 2.44
CA LYS A 989 -35.14 21.80 2.76
C LYS A 989 -35.73 21.76 4.16
N LEU A 990 -36.30 20.64 4.58
CA LEU A 990 -36.88 20.48 5.92
C LEU A 990 -35.82 20.64 7.02
N VAL A 991 -34.66 20.00 6.87
CA VAL A 991 -33.53 20.10 7.81
C VAL A 991 -32.94 21.51 7.80
N THR A 992 -32.69 22.08 6.63
CA THR A 992 -32.12 23.43 6.46
C THR A 992 -32.95 24.49 7.21
N ARG A 993 -34.28 24.43 7.10
CA ARG A 993 -35.19 25.34 7.82
C ARG A 993 -35.00 25.30 9.35
N VAL A 994 -34.69 24.13 9.91
CA VAL A 994 -34.43 23.98 11.34
C VAL A 994 -33.05 24.53 11.69
N LEU A 995 -32.03 24.19 10.89
CA LEU A 995 -30.65 24.63 11.09
C LEU A 995 -30.48 26.15 10.95
N ASP A 996 -31.28 26.82 10.12
CA ASP A 996 -31.25 28.28 9.95
C ASP A 996 -31.82 29.01 11.19
N ARG A 997 -32.79 28.41 11.88
CA ARG A 997 -33.40 28.96 13.10
C ARG A 997 -32.56 28.73 14.36
N TYR A 998 -31.74 27.67 14.36
CA TYR A 998 -30.97 27.25 15.53
C TYR A 998 -30.06 28.36 16.13
N PRO A 999 -29.26 29.11 15.35
CA PRO A 999 -28.41 30.18 15.90
C PRO A 999 -29.21 31.28 16.60
N GLU A 1000 -30.33 31.71 16.01
CA GLU A 1000 -31.13 32.83 16.50
C GLU A 1000 -32.03 32.46 17.69
N GLU A 1001 -32.55 31.23 17.72
CA GLU A 1001 -33.45 30.78 18.79
C GLU A 1001 -32.68 30.13 19.96
N VAL A 1002 -31.79 29.18 19.68
CA VAL A 1002 -31.12 28.38 20.72
C VAL A 1002 -29.80 29.01 21.16
N MET A 1003 -28.86 29.23 20.23
CA MET A 1003 -27.51 29.68 20.60
C MET A 1003 -27.49 31.09 21.20
N LYS A 1004 -28.29 32.00 20.65
CA LYS A 1004 -28.49 33.36 21.20
C LYS A 1004 -28.97 33.37 22.65
N ASN A 1005 -29.74 32.37 23.05
CA ASN A 1005 -30.33 32.25 24.39
C ASN A 1005 -29.57 31.31 25.32
N LYS A 1006 -28.57 30.55 24.83
CA LYS A 1006 -27.74 29.60 25.61
C LYS A 1006 -27.25 30.15 26.95
N GLY A 1007 -26.82 31.41 27.00
CA GLY A 1007 -26.32 32.05 28.22
C GLY A 1007 -27.40 32.36 29.28
N LYS A 1008 -28.67 32.42 28.89
CA LYS A 1008 -29.82 32.76 29.76
C LYS A 1008 -30.56 31.55 30.30
N LEU A 1009 -30.29 30.36 29.74
CA LEU A 1009 -30.95 29.11 30.09
C LEU A 1009 -30.24 28.46 31.29
N PRO A 1010 -30.97 27.79 32.20
CA PRO A 1010 -30.38 26.97 33.25
C PRO A 1010 -29.41 25.93 32.70
N LYS A 1011 -28.26 25.77 33.36
CA LYS A 1011 -27.18 24.84 32.97
C LYS A 1011 -26.86 23.87 34.09
N GLY A 1012 -26.41 22.69 33.71
CA GLY A 1012 -25.90 21.65 34.58
C GLY A 1012 -25.44 20.45 33.77
N PHE A 1013 -25.11 19.35 34.43
CA PHE A 1013 -24.83 18.11 33.73
C PHE A 1013 -26.13 17.51 33.16
N ILE A 1014 -26.08 17.10 31.91
CA ILE A 1014 -27.16 16.45 31.18
C ILE A 1014 -26.71 15.06 30.73
N HIS A 1015 -27.65 14.13 30.51
CA HIS A 1015 -27.36 12.78 30.05
C HIS A 1015 -26.79 12.76 28.63
N GLY A 1016 -27.32 13.61 27.73
CA GLY A 1016 -26.84 13.76 26.35
C GLY A 1016 -27.41 12.75 25.36
N ASP A 1017 -27.83 11.58 25.84
CA ASP A 1017 -28.50 10.55 25.03
C ASP A 1017 -29.64 9.82 25.78
N PHE A 1018 -30.56 10.58 26.38
CA PHE A 1018 -31.68 10.03 27.18
C PHE A 1018 -32.82 9.47 26.31
N ASN A 1019 -32.54 8.39 25.56
CA ASN A 1019 -33.46 7.74 24.61
C ASN A 1019 -34.11 6.46 25.15
N GLU A 1020 -35.03 5.88 24.37
CA GLU A 1020 -35.86 4.72 24.73
C GLU A 1020 -35.09 3.42 24.99
N ASN A 1021 -33.86 3.30 24.49
CA ASN A 1021 -33.01 2.12 24.69
C ASN A 1021 -32.15 2.26 25.96
N ASN A 1022 -31.93 3.49 26.41
CA ASN A 1022 -31.13 3.81 27.59
C ASN A 1022 -31.97 3.92 28.88
N VAL A 1023 -33.28 3.71 28.79
CA VAL A 1023 -34.17 3.68 29.96
C VAL A 1023 -34.82 2.31 30.11
N LEU A 1024 -34.78 1.77 31.32
CA LEU A 1024 -35.32 0.46 31.66
C LEU A 1024 -36.63 0.55 32.42
N VAL A 1025 -37.52 -0.40 32.13
CA VAL A 1025 -38.74 -0.66 32.87
C VAL A 1025 -38.69 -2.02 33.56
N VAL A 1026 -39.39 -2.09 34.70
CA VAL A 1026 -39.67 -3.33 35.42
C VAL A 1026 -41.17 -3.59 35.32
N GLN A 1027 -41.54 -4.85 35.16
CA GLN A 1027 -42.95 -5.25 35.14
C GLN A 1027 -43.41 -5.56 36.57
N ASP A 1028 -44.46 -4.89 37.02
CA ASP A 1028 -45.10 -5.16 38.31
C ASP A 1028 -45.96 -6.43 38.24
N LYS A 1029 -46.40 -6.92 39.39
CA LYS A 1029 -47.22 -8.14 39.57
C LYS A 1029 -48.53 -8.11 38.79
N ASP A 1030 -49.08 -6.92 38.56
CA ASP A 1030 -50.30 -6.71 37.78
C ASP A 1030 -50.04 -6.55 36.27
N GLY A 1031 -48.79 -6.72 35.82
CA GLY A 1031 -48.39 -6.66 34.42
C GLY A 1031 -48.11 -5.24 33.89
N ALA A 1032 -48.30 -4.21 34.72
CA ALA A 1032 -47.98 -2.82 34.40
C ALA A 1032 -46.46 -2.57 34.40
N TYR A 1033 -46.00 -1.65 33.55
CA TYR A 1033 -44.58 -1.29 33.46
C TYR A 1033 -44.28 -0.03 34.27
N GLN A 1034 -43.24 -0.11 35.09
CA GLN A 1034 -42.71 1.00 35.88
C GLN A 1034 -41.31 1.37 35.41
N VAL A 1035 -41.05 2.66 35.17
CA VAL A 1035 -39.72 3.16 34.78
C VAL A 1035 -38.81 3.17 36.00
N ASP A 1036 -37.65 2.51 35.91
CA ASP A 1036 -36.78 2.29 37.07
C ASP A 1036 -35.29 2.55 36.80
N GLY A 1037 -34.76 2.17 35.63
CA GLY A 1037 -33.31 2.23 35.37
C GLY A 1037 -32.87 3.24 34.31
N ILE A 1038 -31.67 3.81 34.48
CA ILE A 1038 -30.96 4.60 33.47
C ILE A 1038 -29.68 3.86 33.09
N LEU A 1039 -29.39 3.75 31.79
CA LEU A 1039 -28.19 3.13 31.23
C LEU A 1039 -27.38 4.14 30.43
N ASP A 1040 -26.15 3.76 30.10
CA ASP A 1040 -25.25 4.47 29.17
C ASP A 1040 -24.97 5.95 29.51
N LEU A 1041 -24.21 6.15 30.59
CA LEU A 1041 -23.80 7.47 31.08
C LEU A 1041 -22.53 8.00 30.39
N GLU A 1042 -22.18 7.46 29.22
CA GLU A 1042 -20.97 7.83 28.48
C GLU A 1042 -21.08 9.18 27.78
N ASP A 1043 -22.28 9.69 27.56
CA ASP A 1043 -22.52 10.97 26.89
C ASP A 1043 -22.82 12.10 27.87
N VAL A 1044 -22.70 11.86 29.19
CA VAL A 1044 -22.91 12.91 30.19
C VAL A 1044 -21.91 14.04 29.96
N HIS A 1045 -22.40 15.28 29.92
CA HIS A 1045 -21.60 16.48 29.72
C HIS A 1045 -22.33 17.73 30.26
N MET A 1046 -21.62 18.85 30.36
CA MET A 1046 -22.21 20.14 30.73
C MET A 1046 -23.07 20.68 29.57
N GLY A 1047 -24.33 21.02 29.86
CA GLY A 1047 -25.25 21.54 28.86
C GLY A 1047 -26.42 22.32 29.49
N ASN A 1048 -27.35 22.77 28.65
CA ASN A 1048 -28.61 23.33 29.13
C ASN A 1048 -29.63 22.21 29.34
N TYR A 1049 -30.34 22.19 30.47
CA TYR A 1049 -31.30 21.11 30.80
C TYR A 1049 -32.40 20.92 29.73
N VAL A 1050 -32.78 21.99 29.03
CA VAL A 1050 -33.76 21.93 27.94
C VAL A 1050 -33.28 21.10 26.74
N TRP A 1051 -31.96 20.92 26.57
CA TRP A 1051 -31.41 20.07 25.50
C TRP A 1051 -31.70 18.60 25.76
N ASP A 1052 -31.44 18.10 26.97
CA ASP A 1052 -31.75 16.71 27.36
C ASP A 1052 -33.26 16.42 27.33
N LEU A 1053 -34.06 17.41 27.73
CA LEU A 1053 -35.51 17.36 27.56
C LEU A 1053 -35.90 17.25 26.08
N GLY A 1054 -35.27 18.03 25.20
CA GLY A 1054 -35.45 17.94 23.76
C GLY A 1054 -35.08 16.57 23.20
N VAL A 1055 -34.02 15.94 23.73
CA VAL A 1055 -33.60 14.59 23.35
C VAL A 1055 -34.69 13.57 23.69
N MET A 1056 -35.10 13.48 24.95
CA MET A 1056 -36.13 12.54 25.41
C MET A 1056 -37.45 12.71 24.64
N LEU A 1057 -37.88 13.96 24.42
CA LEU A 1057 -39.14 14.24 23.73
C LEU A 1057 -39.07 13.91 22.23
N ALA A 1058 -37.91 14.09 21.58
CA ALA A 1058 -37.71 13.66 20.20
C ALA A 1058 -37.88 12.14 20.06
N TYR A 1059 -37.26 11.36 20.94
CA TYR A 1059 -37.36 9.90 20.93
C TYR A 1059 -38.74 9.39 21.33
N THR A 1060 -39.41 10.06 22.28
CA THR A 1060 -40.84 9.82 22.57
C THR A 1060 -41.68 9.97 21.30
N MET A 1061 -41.45 11.03 20.52
CA MET A 1061 -42.20 11.29 19.29
C MET A 1061 -41.89 10.27 18.18
N LEU A 1062 -40.65 9.76 18.11
CA LEU A 1062 -40.21 8.80 17.09
C LEU A 1062 -40.92 7.45 17.21
N ASP A 1063 -41.02 6.92 18.44
CA ASP A 1063 -41.42 5.54 18.69
C ASP A 1063 -42.83 5.39 19.29
N CYS A 1064 -43.47 6.48 19.73
CA CYS A 1064 -44.86 6.44 20.20
C CYS A 1064 -45.83 6.07 19.07
N ASN A 1065 -46.47 4.91 19.21
CA ASN A 1065 -47.40 4.32 18.24
C ASN A 1065 -48.80 4.02 18.81
N THR A 1066 -48.99 4.19 20.12
CA THR A 1066 -50.23 3.91 20.87
C THR A 1066 -51.19 5.10 20.95
N MET A 1067 -50.71 6.31 20.69
CA MET A 1067 -51.46 7.56 20.70
C MET A 1067 -50.87 8.56 19.69
N ASP A 1068 -51.46 9.75 19.58
CA ASP A 1068 -50.85 10.82 18.79
C ASP A 1068 -49.47 11.18 19.39
N PRO A 1069 -48.38 11.18 18.59
CA PRO A 1069 -47.04 11.48 19.09
C PRO A 1069 -46.92 12.84 19.78
N LEU A 1070 -47.70 13.84 19.37
CA LEU A 1070 -47.70 15.15 20.01
C LEU A 1070 -48.38 15.12 21.39
N ASP A 1071 -49.35 14.22 21.60
CA ASP A 1071 -49.93 13.94 22.93
C ASP A 1071 -48.95 13.14 23.79
N GLY A 1072 -48.25 12.17 23.20
CA GLY A 1072 -47.21 11.41 23.88
C GLY A 1072 -46.09 12.31 24.43
N VAL A 1073 -45.60 13.24 23.60
CA VAL A 1073 -44.68 14.32 24.02
C VAL A 1073 -45.27 15.13 25.17
N GLY A 1074 -46.58 15.45 25.12
CA GLY A 1074 -47.28 16.17 26.18
C GLY A 1074 -47.30 15.42 27.52
N HIS A 1075 -47.52 14.09 27.52
CA HIS A 1075 -47.49 13.28 28.73
C HIS A 1075 -46.10 13.18 29.34
N ALA A 1076 -45.06 12.99 28.52
CA ALA A 1076 -43.67 12.96 28.99
C ALA A 1076 -43.22 14.33 29.52
N LEU A 1077 -43.59 15.42 28.84
CA LEU A 1077 -43.34 16.78 29.31
C LEU A 1077 -44.07 17.07 30.62
N ALA A 1078 -45.33 16.65 30.78
CA ALA A 1078 -46.07 16.79 32.03
C ALA A 1078 -45.39 16.05 33.19
N GLY A 1079 -44.83 14.87 32.93
CA GLY A 1079 -44.01 14.12 33.90
C GLY A 1079 -42.80 14.91 34.38
N TYR A 1080 -42.03 15.47 33.44
CA TYR A 1080 -40.89 16.32 33.78
C TYR A 1080 -41.30 17.56 34.59
N LEU A 1081 -42.37 18.23 34.14
CA LEU A 1081 -42.92 19.43 34.78
C LEU A 1081 -43.49 19.19 36.19
N SER A 1082 -43.81 17.94 36.54
CA SER A 1082 -44.28 17.59 37.89
C SER A 1082 -43.18 17.73 38.96
N LEU A 1083 -41.91 17.66 38.55
CA LEU A 1083 -40.76 17.73 39.47
C LEU A 1083 -39.85 18.93 39.22
N ARG A 1084 -39.84 19.50 38.00
CA ARG A 1084 -39.05 20.69 37.65
C ARG A 1084 -39.85 21.66 36.80
N GLN A 1085 -39.91 22.92 37.19
CA GLN A 1085 -40.59 23.97 36.41
C GLN A 1085 -39.68 24.52 35.30
N LEU A 1086 -40.26 24.84 34.14
CA LEU A 1086 -39.58 25.52 33.04
C LEU A 1086 -39.94 27.01 33.02
N SER A 1087 -38.95 27.86 32.72
CA SER A 1087 -39.20 29.27 32.42
C SER A 1087 -39.97 29.44 31.10
N MET A 1088 -40.59 30.62 30.89
CA MET A 1088 -41.24 30.93 29.62
C MET A 1088 -40.28 30.82 28.43
N LEU A 1089 -38.99 31.15 28.64
CA LEU A 1089 -37.95 31.05 27.63
C LEU A 1089 -37.65 29.58 27.30
N GLU A 1090 -37.42 28.73 28.31
CA GLU A 1090 -37.19 27.29 28.09
C GLU A 1090 -38.36 26.63 27.36
N MET A 1091 -39.59 26.93 27.80
CA MET A 1091 -40.80 26.39 27.18
C MET A 1091 -40.88 26.78 25.68
N SER A 1092 -40.53 28.01 25.33
CA SER A 1092 -40.51 28.47 23.94
C SER A 1092 -39.50 27.73 23.04
N LEU A 1093 -38.44 27.14 23.64
CA LEU A 1093 -37.38 26.44 22.92
C LEU A 1093 -37.59 24.93 22.81
N VAL A 1094 -38.54 24.35 23.56
CA VAL A 1094 -38.78 22.89 23.56
C VAL A 1094 -39.00 22.37 22.13
N LYS A 1095 -39.80 23.07 21.32
CA LYS A 1095 -40.07 22.67 19.93
C LYS A 1095 -38.79 22.62 19.10
N ILE A 1096 -37.99 23.69 19.11
CA ILE A 1096 -36.78 23.75 18.28
C ILE A 1096 -35.75 22.72 18.76
N CYS A 1097 -35.66 22.45 20.07
CA CYS A 1097 -34.79 21.39 20.59
C CYS A 1097 -35.20 19.98 20.11
N ILE A 1098 -36.51 19.68 20.08
CA ILE A 1098 -37.04 18.44 19.49
C ILE A 1098 -36.67 18.35 18.01
N GLN A 1099 -36.89 19.43 17.25
CA GLN A 1099 -36.55 19.49 15.83
C GLN A 1099 -35.05 19.26 15.61
N CYS A 1100 -34.18 19.89 16.40
CA CYS A 1100 -32.74 19.74 16.31
C CYS A 1100 -32.29 18.30 16.56
N ARG A 1101 -32.81 17.62 17.60
CA ARG A 1101 -32.45 16.21 17.84
C ARG A 1101 -32.99 15.28 16.76
N LEU A 1102 -34.21 15.51 16.26
CA LEU A 1102 -34.75 14.76 15.12
C LEU A 1102 -33.88 14.95 13.88
N CYS A 1103 -33.47 16.19 13.56
CA CYS A 1103 -32.54 16.47 12.47
C CYS A 1103 -31.21 15.74 12.68
N GLN A 1104 -30.62 15.82 13.87
CA GLN A 1104 -29.35 15.16 14.19
C GLN A 1104 -29.45 13.64 13.99
N SER A 1105 -30.49 13.00 14.52
CA SER A 1105 -30.72 11.57 14.35
C SER A 1105 -30.97 11.19 12.88
N LEU A 1106 -31.85 11.91 12.17
CA LEU A 1106 -32.24 11.56 10.80
C LEU A 1106 -31.13 11.83 9.77
N VAL A 1107 -30.42 12.95 9.90
CA VAL A 1107 -29.29 13.30 9.03
C VAL A 1107 -28.15 12.31 9.24
N LEU A 1108 -27.73 12.09 10.49
CA LEU A 1108 -26.64 11.15 10.78
C LEU A 1108 -27.03 9.71 10.43
N CYS A 1109 -28.27 9.27 10.68
CA CYS A 1109 -28.72 7.94 10.23
C CYS A 1109 -28.78 7.82 8.70
N ALA A 1110 -29.26 8.83 7.98
CA ALA A 1110 -29.29 8.81 6.51
C ALA A 1110 -27.86 8.77 5.92
N TYR A 1111 -26.97 9.56 6.52
CA TYR A 1111 -25.56 9.57 6.21
C TYR A 1111 -24.91 8.21 6.48
N SER A 1112 -25.06 7.68 7.70
CA SER A 1112 -24.52 6.36 8.11
C SER A 1112 -25.13 5.18 7.35
N TYR A 1113 -26.39 5.25 6.92
CA TYR A 1113 -27.02 4.18 6.11
C TYR A 1113 -26.53 4.21 4.66
N LYS A 1114 -26.34 5.41 4.10
CA LYS A 1114 -25.75 5.57 2.76
C LYS A 1114 -24.33 5.01 2.73
N THR A 1115 -23.60 5.13 3.84
CA THR A 1115 -22.22 4.68 3.95
C THR A 1115 -22.08 3.21 4.38
N ASP A 1116 -22.95 2.66 5.22
CA ASP A 1116 -23.05 1.20 5.51
C ASP A 1116 -24.48 0.64 5.33
N PRO A 1117 -24.82 0.18 4.11
CA PRO A 1117 -26.15 -0.36 3.82
C PRO A 1117 -26.49 -1.67 4.54
N LYS A 1118 -25.51 -2.37 5.15
CA LYS A 1118 -25.71 -3.67 5.82
C LYS A 1118 -26.20 -3.50 7.26
N ASN A 1119 -26.05 -2.31 7.84
CA ASN A 1119 -26.46 -2.05 9.21
C ASN A 1119 -27.95 -1.72 9.32
N SER A 1120 -28.77 -2.77 9.32
CA SER A 1120 -30.24 -2.66 9.42
C SER A 1120 -30.78 -1.98 10.69
N TYR A 1121 -29.94 -1.83 11.73
CA TYR A 1121 -30.29 -1.15 12.98
C TYR A 1121 -30.53 0.36 12.78
N LEU A 1122 -29.76 1.00 11.88
CA LEU A 1122 -29.78 2.44 11.59
C LEU A 1122 -31.05 2.91 10.85
N LEU A 1123 -31.84 1.97 10.32
CA LEU A 1123 -33.09 2.26 9.60
C LEU A 1123 -34.34 2.20 10.47
N SER A 1124 -34.23 1.91 11.77
CA SER A 1124 -35.39 1.83 12.66
C SER A 1124 -36.03 3.21 12.88
N SER A 1125 -35.23 4.21 13.28
CA SER A 1125 -35.68 5.59 13.54
C SER A 1125 -36.06 6.37 12.27
N SER A 1126 -35.49 6.02 11.11
CA SER A 1126 -35.76 6.72 9.84
C SER A 1126 -37.11 6.36 9.20
N LYS A 1127 -37.74 5.24 9.59
CA LYS A 1127 -39.04 4.80 9.06
C LYS A 1127 -40.18 5.78 9.36
N THR A 1128 -40.19 6.34 10.57
CA THR A 1128 -41.25 7.26 11.02
C THR A 1128 -40.74 8.69 11.16
N GLY A 1129 -39.45 8.90 11.42
CA GLY A 1129 -38.93 10.19 11.87
C GLY A 1129 -39.05 11.35 10.89
N TRP A 1130 -38.96 11.13 9.57
CA TRP A 1130 -39.17 12.21 8.59
C TRP A 1130 -40.58 12.79 8.66
N ASN A 1131 -41.60 11.92 8.72
CA ASN A 1131 -43.00 12.33 8.87
C ASN A 1131 -43.23 13.04 10.22
N ARG A 1132 -42.53 12.61 11.28
CA ARG A 1132 -42.61 13.27 12.60
C ARG A 1132 -41.99 14.66 12.58
N LEU A 1133 -40.81 14.82 11.98
CA LEU A 1133 -40.14 16.11 11.83
C LEU A 1133 -40.98 17.08 11.02
N GLU A 1134 -41.62 16.62 9.95
CA GLU A 1134 -42.54 17.44 9.15
C GLU A 1134 -43.78 17.85 9.96
N HIS A 1135 -44.42 16.90 10.65
CA HIS A 1135 -45.62 17.15 11.45
C HIS A 1135 -45.40 18.21 12.53
N ILE A 1136 -44.32 18.09 13.33
CA ILE A 1136 -44.02 19.10 14.36
C ILE A 1136 -43.62 20.44 13.74
N SER A 1137 -42.93 20.43 12.59
CA SER A 1137 -42.52 21.67 11.90
C SER A 1137 -43.72 22.47 11.41
N ASN A 1138 -44.75 21.79 10.90
CA ASN A 1138 -45.96 22.41 10.38
C ASN A 1138 -46.98 22.80 11.46
N THR A 1139 -46.82 22.34 12.71
CA THR A 1139 -47.73 22.68 13.82
C THR A 1139 -47.35 24.01 14.47
N PRO A 1140 -48.23 25.02 14.57
CA PRO A 1140 -47.95 26.29 15.24
C PRO A 1140 -47.60 26.13 16.73
N ASN A 1141 -46.73 26.99 17.28
CA ASN A 1141 -46.33 26.94 18.69
C ASN A 1141 -47.51 27.12 19.65
N GLU A 1142 -48.47 27.98 19.31
CA GLU A 1142 -49.65 28.23 20.15
C GLU A 1142 -50.51 26.98 20.32
N ASP A 1143 -50.68 26.19 19.26
CA ASP A 1143 -51.47 24.97 19.30
C ASP A 1143 -50.74 23.87 20.08
N LEU A 1144 -49.43 23.71 19.90
CA LEU A 1144 -48.61 22.78 20.71
C LEU A 1144 -48.66 23.14 22.19
N HIS A 1145 -48.47 24.41 22.54
CA HIS A 1145 -48.52 24.87 23.93
C HIS A 1145 -49.92 24.69 24.53
N ARG A 1146 -51.00 24.97 23.78
CA ARG A 1146 -52.37 24.72 24.24
C ARG A 1146 -52.59 23.24 24.53
N ARG A 1147 -52.22 22.37 23.58
CA ARG A 1147 -52.34 20.92 23.67
C ARG A 1147 -51.59 20.34 24.87
N TRP A 1148 -50.31 20.67 25.03
CA TRP A 1148 -49.51 20.20 26.16
C TRP A 1148 -50.00 20.73 27.50
N LYS A 1149 -50.50 21.96 27.56
CA LYS A 1149 -51.08 22.55 28.78
C LYS A 1149 -52.39 21.87 29.19
N GLU A 1150 -53.21 21.46 28.23
CA GLU A 1150 -54.43 20.69 28.51
C GLU A 1150 -54.10 19.31 29.08
N ILE A 1151 -53.14 18.60 28.50
CA ILE A 1151 -52.64 17.32 29.01
C ILE A 1151 -52.06 17.46 30.42
N GLN A 1152 -51.27 18.50 30.65
CA GLN A 1152 -50.73 18.80 31.98
C GLN A 1152 -51.84 19.05 33.01
N LYS A 1153 -52.89 19.81 32.64
CA LYS A 1153 -54.05 20.01 33.51
C LYS A 1153 -54.78 18.72 33.81
N GLN A 1154 -55.03 17.87 32.81
CA GLN A 1154 -55.67 16.57 32.99
C GLN A 1154 -54.87 15.70 33.97
N ARG A 1155 -53.54 15.67 33.84
CA ARG A 1155 -52.65 14.95 34.77
C ARG A 1155 -52.66 15.52 36.18
N ASN A 1156 -52.64 16.84 36.33
CA ASN A 1156 -52.70 17.48 37.64
C ASN A 1156 -54.03 17.24 38.37
N VAL A 1157 -55.14 17.06 37.64
CA VAL A 1157 -56.45 16.70 38.23
C VAL A 1157 -56.45 15.24 38.71
N ILE A 1158 -55.91 14.31 37.92
CA ILE A 1158 -55.81 12.87 38.26
C ILE A 1158 -54.88 12.61 39.45
N VAL A 1159 -53.90 13.47 39.71
CA VAL A 1159 -52.96 13.36 40.87
C VAL A 1159 -53.53 14.03 42.14
N SER A 1160 -54.57 14.86 42.00
CA SER A 1160 -55.24 15.55 43.12
C SER A 1160 -56.49 14.83 43.65
N GLU A 1161 -57.01 13.87 42.90
CA GLU A 1161 -57.95 12.83 43.36
C GLU A 1161 -57.18 11.62 43.88
#